data_AF-A0A7G2ENK9-F1
#
_entry.id   AF-A0A7G2ENK9-F1
#
_cell.length_a   1.000
_cell.length_b   1.000
_cell.length_c   1.000
_cell.angle_alpha   90.00
_cell.angle_beta   90.00
_cell.angle_gamma   90.00
#
_symmetry.space_group_name_H-M   'P 1'
#
loop_
_entity.id
_entity.type
_entity.pdbx_description
1 polymer ?
#
loop_
_entity_poly.entity_id
_entity_poly.type
_entity_poly.pdbx_seq_one_letter_code
_entity_poly.pdbx_strand_id
1 'polypeptide(L)'
;MAHIWLLPLIFLVCILLAVFNHKKHPKYRQFPCPPGFPIIGNLHQIGELPHQTLWKLSKKYGPVMHLMLGRVPTVVVSSSDTARQVLRVHDLHCCTRPSLSGPRELSYNYLDIAFSPYDDYWKEVRKLCVQELFSTKQVHSIQPIKDEEVKKMIDSIAESASQKNPVNLNNKCLELTVSVVCRTAFGVSFEGTVLNSDRFNKIVREALEMLGSFSAADFIPYVGWIIDVLTGLQGRRERSKRDLNAFFEQMFDLHKEGKKEGNEDFVDLLLRLEKEEAVLGNDKLTRNHIKAILLDVLLAGIDTSAITMTWAMTELARNPRVMKKVQSEIRTQMGNRSMISFEDMDQLEYLKMVIKETWRLHPTTPLLLPREAMSEFDINGYTIPVKTRLHVNVWAIGRDPDTWKDPEVFLPERFMDNNIDAKGQHFELLPFGGGRRICPAIYMGTTMVEFGLANLLYHFDWKLPEGVEVKDIDVEEAPGLTVNKKNELLLVPEMRRSCAVFNHKNRRNYQRTPPSPPGCPIIGNLHQLGELPHQSLWKLSKKYGPVMLLKLGRVPTVIVSSSETAKQALKIHDLHCCSRPGFAGARELSYNYLDIAFSPYDDYWKEVRKLAVQELFSSKQVHSIQPMKDEEVKKLIDSISESAAQKTPINLNKTLLALTVSVVCRTAFSVNFEGTVLNSERFNNIVREALEMLGSFSASDFIPYVGRIIDLLTGLQGRRERSMRDLDAFYEQMFDLHKQKKEEGSEDFVDLLLRLEKEEAVLGNDKLTRNHIKAILMDVLLAGMDTSAITMTWAMAELAKNPRVMKKVQSEIRSQIKNKERISFDDTDKLEYLKMVIKETWRLHPTTPLLIPREAMSEFEINGYTIPVKTRLHVNVWAIGRDPDTWKDPEVFLPERFTDNNIDAKGQHFELLPFGGGRRMCPAVYMGTTMVEFGLANLLYHFDWKLPEGMKVDDIDMEEAPGLTVNKKNELILVPTKFLDP
;
A
#
# COMPACT_ATOMS: atom_id res chain seq x y z
N MET A 1 -33.98 -46.65 55.68
CA MET A 1 -35.22 -46.21 54.99
C MET A 1 -35.32 -44.69 54.76
N ALA A 2 -34.27 -43.89 54.98
CA ALA A 2 -34.31 -42.42 54.83
C ALA A 2 -33.96 -41.89 53.41
N HIS A 3 -33.43 -42.73 52.51
CA HIS A 3 -32.98 -42.29 51.17
C HIS A 3 -34.03 -42.46 50.05
N ILE A 4 -35.14 -43.16 50.30
CA ILE A 4 -36.20 -43.41 49.29
C ILE A 4 -37.09 -42.18 49.11
N TRP A 5 -37.15 -41.28 50.10
CA TRP A 5 -38.00 -40.08 50.08
C TRP A 5 -37.30 -38.82 49.52
N LEU A 6 -35.99 -38.82 49.37
CA LEU A 6 -35.23 -37.67 48.86
C LEU A 6 -35.45 -37.42 47.36
N LEU A 7 -35.52 -38.50 46.57
CA LEU A 7 -35.77 -38.42 45.12
C LEU A 7 -37.18 -37.90 44.77
N PRO A 8 -38.27 -38.40 45.41
CA PRO A 8 -39.61 -37.83 45.24
C PRO A 8 -39.71 -36.38 45.71
N LEU A 9 -39.03 -36.01 46.80
CA LEU A 9 -39.05 -34.65 47.35
C LEU A 9 -38.32 -33.66 46.43
N ILE A 10 -37.16 -34.04 45.87
CA ILE A 10 -36.46 -33.25 44.85
C ILE A 10 -37.33 -33.12 43.60
N PHE A 11 -37.98 -34.19 43.17
CA PHE A 11 -38.89 -34.18 42.01
C PHE A 11 -40.12 -33.28 42.26
N LEU A 12 -40.72 -33.33 43.45
CA LEU A 12 -41.83 -32.48 43.87
C LEU A 12 -41.43 -31.00 43.97
N VAL A 13 -40.23 -30.70 44.48
CA VAL A 13 -39.68 -29.34 44.54
C VAL A 13 -39.39 -28.81 43.13
N CYS A 14 -38.89 -29.65 42.22
CA CYS A 14 -38.73 -29.29 40.81
C CYS A 14 -40.07 -29.02 40.11
N ILE A 15 -41.12 -29.80 40.40
CA ILE A 15 -42.48 -29.57 39.88
C ILE A 15 -43.08 -28.29 40.48
N LEU A 16 -42.95 -28.06 41.78
CA LEU A 16 -43.46 -26.86 42.45
C LEU A 16 -42.74 -25.59 41.94
N LEU A 17 -41.42 -25.64 41.75
CA LEU A 17 -40.68 -24.52 41.14
C LEU A 17 -41.04 -24.30 39.65
N ALA A 18 -41.48 -25.34 38.94
CA ALA A 18 -42.00 -25.21 37.57
C ALA A 18 -43.41 -24.59 37.55
N VAL A 19 -44.27 -24.90 38.54
CA VAL A 19 -45.64 -24.36 38.67
C VAL A 19 -45.63 -22.90 39.16
N PHE A 20 -44.71 -22.51 40.05
CA PHE A 20 -44.64 -21.14 40.59
C PHE A 20 -44.00 -20.09 39.66
N ASN A 21 -43.45 -20.50 38.51
CA ASN A 21 -42.80 -19.58 37.57
C ASN A 21 -43.66 -19.16 36.36
N HIS A 22 -44.97 -19.41 36.39
CA HIS A 22 -45.89 -18.88 35.38
C HIS A 22 -46.16 -17.37 35.61
N LYS A 23 -45.19 -16.53 35.23
CA LYS A 23 -45.48 -15.13 34.92
C LYS A 23 -46.24 -15.09 33.59
N LYS A 24 -47.40 -14.43 33.60
CA LYS A 24 -48.15 -14.10 32.37
C LYS A 24 -47.27 -13.20 31.50
N HIS A 25 -46.73 -13.74 30.40
CA HIS A 25 -46.08 -12.93 29.38
C HIS A 25 -47.13 -12.20 28.53
N PRO A 26 -46.83 -10.99 28.03
CA PRO A 26 -47.73 -10.25 27.13
C PRO A 26 -48.11 -11.08 25.89
N LYS A 27 -49.27 -10.78 25.30
CA LYS A 27 -49.77 -11.43 24.06
C LYS A 27 -48.93 -11.02 22.84
N TYR A 28 -47.71 -11.54 22.73
CA TYR A 28 -46.90 -11.42 21.53
C TYR A 28 -47.26 -12.52 20.51
N ARG A 29 -46.97 -12.27 19.23
CA ARG A 29 -47.00 -13.33 18.21
C ARG A 29 -46.00 -14.41 18.62
N GLN A 30 -46.47 -15.62 18.88
CA GLN A 30 -45.61 -16.70 19.36
C GLN A 30 -44.56 -17.06 18.30
N PHE A 31 -43.29 -17.03 18.70
CA PHE A 31 -42.20 -17.53 17.89
C PHE A 31 -42.44 -19.00 17.53
N PRO A 32 -42.04 -19.44 16.33
CA PRO A 32 -41.83 -20.85 16.06
C PRO A 32 -40.77 -21.40 17.03
N CYS A 33 -41.19 -22.33 17.90
CA CYS A 33 -40.34 -22.91 18.93
C CYS A 33 -40.47 -24.45 18.89
N PRO A 34 -39.36 -25.19 18.74
CA PRO A 34 -39.35 -26.62 18.99
C PRO A 34 -39.77 -26.93 20.43
N PRO A 35 -40.51 -28.04 20.68
CA PRO A 35 -40.81 -28.48 22.03
C PRO A 35 -39.53 -28.68 22.85
N GLY A 36 -39.48 -28.06 24.04
CA GLY A 36 -38.38 -28.20 24.99
C GLY A 36 -38.80 -28.99 26.24
N PHE A 37 -37.83 -29.57 26.94
CA PHE A 37 -38.07 -30.23 28.22
C PHE A 37 -38.01 -29.26 29.41
N PRO A 38 -38.66 -29.56 30.54
CA PRO A 38 -38.49 -28.78 31.76
C PRO A 38 -37.00 -28.67 32.14
N ILE A 39 -36.60 -27.50 32.67
CA ILE A 39 -35.24 -27.18 33.17
C ILE A 39 -34.17 -27.05 32.07
N ILE A 40 -34.01 -28.04 31.20
CA ILE A 40 -32.96 -28.05 30.16
C ILE A 40 -33.42 -27.45 28.82
N GLY A 41 -34.72 -27.24 28.65
CA GLY A 41 -35.30 -26.67 27.44
C GLY A 41 -34.94 -27.47 26.19
N ASN A 42 -34.38 -26.80 25.19
CA ASN A 42 -33.99 -27.34 23.89
C ASN A 42 -32.53 -27.85 23.85
N LEU A 43 -31.80 -27.88 24.98
CA LEU A 43 -30.40 -28.36 24.99
C LEU A 43 -30.25 -29.79 24.47
N HIS A 44 -31.21 -30.67 24.79
CA HIS A 44 -31.25 -32.06 24.31
C HIS A 44 -31.35 -32.19 22.78
N GLN A 45 -31.76 -31.13 22.09
CA GLN A 45 -31.87 -31.10 20.64
C GLN A 45 -30.59 -30.61 19.98
N ILE A 46 -29.63 -30.05 20.71
CA ILE A 46 -28.38 -29.51 20.17
C ILE A 46 -27.35 -30.65 20.11
N GLY A 47 -26.97 -31.06 18.90
CA GLY A 47 -25.96 -32.08 18.68
C GLY A 47 -24.52 -31.54 18.80
N GLU A 48 -23.56 -32.43 18.55
CA GLU A 48 -22.12 -32.13 18.56
C GLU A 48 -21.72 -31.00 17.59
N LEU A 49 -22.45 -30.85 16.48
CA LEU A 49 -22.34 -29.74 15.54
C LEU A 49 -23.61 -28.86 15.62
N PRO A 50 -23.63 -27.83 16.48
CA PRO A 50 -24.82 -27.02 16.74
C PRO A 50 -25.35 -26.32 15.50
N HIS A 51 -24.50 -25.80 14.62
CA HIS A 51 -24.90 -25.09 13.41
C HIS A 51 -25.70 -25.95 12.43
N GLN A 52 -25.29 -27.20 12.21
CA GLN A 52 -26.03 -28.13 11.34
C GLN A 52 -27.37 -28.52 11.97
N THR A 53 -27.37 -28.73 13.28
CA THR A 53 -28.58 -29.07 14.04
C THR A 53 -29.60 -27.93 13.99
N LEU A 54 -29.14 -26.70 14.21
CA LEU A 54 -29.95 -25.50 14.11
C LEU A 54 -30.42 -25.24 12.66
N TRP A 55 -29.62 -25.55 11.65
CA TRP A 55 -30.07 -25.51 10.26
C TRP A 55 -31.20 -26.51 9.98
N LYS A 56 -31.10 -27.76 10.45
CA LYS A 56 -32.19 -28.75 10.31
C LYS A 56 -33.48 -28.27 10.97
N LEU A 57 -33.37 -27.64 12.15
CA LEU A 57 -34.51 -27.04 12.83
C LEU A 57 -35.06 -25.83 12.06
N SER A 58 -34.22 -24.98 11.46
CA SER A 58 -34.68 -23.80 10.72
C SER A 58 -35.50 -24.16 9.49
N LYS A 59 -35.22 -25.31 8.84
CA LYS A 59 -36.04 -25.82 7.73
C LYS A 59 -37.46 -26.22 8.16
N LYS A 60 -37.70 -26.51 9.45
CA LYS A 60 -39.02 -26.84 9.99
C LYS A 60 -39.73 -25.65 10.65
N TYR A 61 -39.00 -24.81 11.37
CA TYR A 61 -39.56 -23.73 12.19
C TYR A 61 -39.43 -22.35 11.53
N GLY A 62 -38.69 -22.24 10.43
CA GLY A 62 -38.47 -20.99 9.70
C GLY A 62 -37.14 -20.30 10.03
N PRO A 63 -36.84 -19.18 9.35
CA PRO A 63 -35.55 -18.51 9.42
C PRO A 63 -35.32 -17.72 10.72
N VAL A 64 -36.35 -17.54 11.55
CA VAL A 64 -36.27 -16.99 12.91
C VAL A 64 -36.90 -18.00 13.86
N MET A 65 -36.08 -18.65 14.68
CA MET A 65 -36.57 -19.62 15.67
C MET A 65 -36.21 -19.17 17.08
N HIS A 66 -37.12 -19.46 18.01
CA HIS A 66 -36.86 -19.30 19.44
C HIS A 66 -36.54 -20.66 20.06
N LEU A 67 -35.56 -20.67 20.96
CA LEU A 67 -35.10 -21.81 21.74
C LEU A 67 -34.90 -21.37 23.19
N MET A 68 -35.23 -22.24 24.12
CA MET A 68 -34.82 -22.13 25.52
C MET A 68 -33.62 -23.02 25.75
N LEU A 69 -32.40 -22.46 25.81
CA LEU A 69 -31.21 -23.25 26.13
C LEU A 69 -31.03 -23.24 27.65
N GLY A 70 -31.48 -24.31 28.31
CA GLY A 70 -31.66 -24.31 29.76
C GLY A 70 -32.73 -23.31 30.16
N ARG A 71 -32.32 -22.26 30.89
CA ARG A 71 -33.16 -21.12 31.27
C ARG A 71 -32.88 -19.85 30.47
N VAL A 72 -32.05 -19.92 29.42
CA VAL A 72 -31.64 -18.76 28.63
C VAL A 72 -32.47 -18.68 27.33
N PRO A 73 -33.29 -17.62 27.15
CA PRO A 73 -33.99 -17.40 25.89
C PRO A 73 -32.98 -17.10 24.78
N THR A 74 -33.11 -17.83 23.68
CA THR A 74 -32.17 -17.78 22.56
C THR A 74 -32.95 -17.71 21.25
N VAL A 75 -32.57 -16.79 20.37
CA VAL A 75 -33.09 -16.69 19.01
C VAL A 75 -31.99 -17.02 18.02
N VAL A 76 -32.31 -17.87 17.05
CA VAL A 76 -31.40 -18.22 15.95
C VAL A 76 -31.98 -17.68 14.66
N VAL A 77 -31.19 -16.90 13.94
CA VAL A 77 -31.52 -16.39 12.60
C VAL A 77 -30.72 -17.14 11.54
N SER A 78 -31.37 -17.53 10.45
CA SER A 78 -30.81 -18.47 9.45
C SER A 78 -31.06 -18.08 7.99
N SER A 79 -31.47 -16.84 7.71
CA SER A 79 -31.57 -16.30 6.34
C SER A 79 -30.81 -14.97 6.21
N SER A 80 -30.41 -14.61 4.99
CA SER A 80 -29.71 -13.36 4.68
C SER A 80 -30.50 -12.13 5.15
N ASP A 81 -31.82 -12.09 4.91
CA ASP A 81 -32.67 -10.99 5.36
C ASP A 81 -32.76 -10.88 6.88
N THR A 82 -32.93 -12.00 7.58
CA THR A 82 -32.97 -11.99 9.06
C THR A 82 -31.61 -11.61 9.67
N ALA A 83 -30.50 -11.99 9.02
CA ALA A 83 -29.17 -11.56 9.43
C ALA A 83 -28.98 -10.06 9.19
N ARG A 84 -29.48 -9.50 8.08
CA ARG A 84 -29.52 -8.05 7.82
C ARG A 84 -30.30 -7.29 8.89
N GLN A 85 -31.45 -7.82 9.31
CA GLN A 85 -32.23 -7.22 10.40
C GLN A 85 -31.42 -7.18 11.71
N VAL A 86 -30.77 -8.28 12.10
CA VAL A 86 -29.98 -8.36 13.34
C VAL A 86 -28.70 -7.52 13.30
N LEU A 87 -27.93 -7.64 12.21
CA LEU A 87 -26.56 -7.11 12.12
C LEU A 87 -26.48 -5.68 11.55
N ARG A 88 -27.57 -5.15 10.97
CA ARG A 88 -27.60 -3.79 10.42
C ARG A 88 -28.77 -2.96 10.93
N VAL A 89 -30.01 -3.45 10.79
CA VAL A 89 -31.21 -2.67 11.16
C VAL A 89 -31.30 -2.49 12.67
N HIS A 90 -31.11 -3.57 13.42
CA HIS A 90 -31.23 -3.62 14.89
C HIS A 90 -29.89 -3.85 15.59
N ASP A 91 -28.77 -3.56 14.92
CA ASP A 91 -27.42 -3.82 15.44
C ASP A 91 -27.21 -3.17 16.83
N LEU A 92 -27.59 -1.90 16.98
CA LEU A 92 -27.50 -1.19 18.26
C LEU A 92 -28.41 -1.75 19.36
N HIS A 93 -29.46 -2.50 19.02
CA HIS A 93 -30.32 -3.14 20.01
C HIS A 93 -29.72 -4.44 20.53
N CYS A 94 -28.73 -5.02 19.85
CA CYS A 94 -28.25 -6.37 20.17
C CYS A 94 -26.73 -6.59 19.99
N CYS A 95 -25.91 -5.56 19.89
CA CYS A 95 -24.46 -5.71 19.66
C CYS A 95 -23.61 -6.01 20.89
N THR A 96 -24.19 -6.13 22.09
CA THR A 96 -23.46 -6.60 23.26
C THR A 96 -23.29 -8.12 23.25
N ARG A 97 -22.37 -8.60 24.09
CA ARG A 97 -22.06 -10.02 24.25
C ARG A 97 -22.69 -10.57 25.53
N PRO A 98 -23.18 -11.81 25.52
CA PRO A 98 -23.64 -12.46 26.75
C PRO A 98 -22.46 -12.75 27.68
N SER A 99 -22.71 -12.71 28.99
CA SER A 99 -21.72 -13.04 30.02
C SER A 99 -21.51 -14.55 30.11
N LEU A 100 -20.55 -15.07 29.35
CA LEU A 100 -20.21 -16.49 29.29
C LEU A 100 -19.02 -16.84 30.20
N SER A 101 -19.07 -18.00 30.83
CA SER A 101 -18.14 -18.40 31.88
C SER A 101 -16.73 -18.72 31.36
N GLY A 102 -16.60 -19.21 30.11
CA GLY A 102 -15.32 -19.42 29.45
C GLY A 102 -14.60 -18.10 29.18
N PRO A 103 -15.19 -17.21 28.36
CA PRO A 103 -14.67 -15.87 28.11
C PRO A 103 -14.36 -15.11 29.40
N ARG A 104 -15.26 -15.09 30.39
CA ARG A 104 -15.01 -14.38 31.67
C ARG A 104 -13.66 -14.70 32.29
N GLU A 105 -13.32 -15.99 32.33
CA GLU A 105 -12.12 -16.47 33.03
C GLU A 105 -10.85 -16.22 32.21
N LEU A 106 -10.92 -16.45 30.90
CA LEU A 106 -9.76 -16.40 29.99
C LEU A 106 -9.43 -14.98 29.51
N SER A 107 -10.45 -14.16 29.28
CA SER A 107 -10.32 -12.77 28.79
C SER A 107 -10.11 -11.73 29.90
N TYR A 108 -9.62 -12.16 31.06
CA TYR A 108 -9.37 -11.27 32.20
C TYR A 108 -10.61 -10.47 32.63
N ASN A 109 -11.77 -11.14 32.71
CA ASN A 109 -13.07 -10.53 33.01
C ASN A 109 -13.58 -9.59 31.90
N TYR A 110 -13.54 -10.07 30.65
CA TYR A 110 -14.07 -9.40 29.46
C TYR A 110 -13.33 -8.10 29.09
N LEU A 111 -12.02 -8.09 29.28
CA LEU A 111 -11.14 -6.99 28.86
C LEU A 111 -10.62 -7.17 27.43
N ASP A 112 -11.12 -8.18 26.72
CA ASP A 112 -10.77 -8.48 25.33
C ASP A 112 -11.68 -7.73 24.35
N ILE A 113 -11.42 -7.83 23.04
CA ILE A 113 -12.20 -7.12 22.01
C ILE A 113 -13.41 -7.95 21.52
N ALA A 114 -13.35 -9.27 21.63
CA ALA A 114 -14.34 -10.20 21.10
C ALA A 114 -15.60 -10.37 21.99
N PHE A 115 -15.40 -10.48 23.30
CA PHE A 115 -16.40 -10.88 24.32
C PHE A 115 -16.76 -9.79 25.33
N SER A 116 -16.04 -8.67 25.37
CA SER A 116 -16.42 -7.47 26.14
C SER A 116 -17.86 -7.02 25.85
N PRO A 117 -18.61 -6.55 26.87
CA PRO A 117 -19.90 -5.89 26.67
C PRO A 117 -19.80 -4.70 25.72
N TYR A 118 -20.91 -4.27 25.12
CA TYR A 118 -20.92 -3.07 24.28
C TYR A 118 -21.12 -1.83 25.15
N ASP A 119 -20.04 -1.07 25.35
CA ASP A 119 -20.01 0.19 26.09
C ASP A 119 -18.90 1.11 25.51
N ASP A 120 -18.60 2.21 26.19
CA ASP A 120 -17.54 3.14 25.75
C ASP A 120 -16.14 2.52 25.83
N TYR A 121 -15.90 1.63 26.80
CA TYR A 121 -14.66 0.87 26.89
C TYR A 121 -14.44 0.03 25.63
N TRP A 122 -15.44 -0.76 25.20
CA TRP A 122 -15.31 -1.57 24.00
C TRP A 122 -15.06 -0.73 22.74
N LYS A 123 -15.68 0.46 22.62
CA LYS A 123 -15.45 1.36 21.48
C LYS A 123 -13.99 1.80 21.42
N GLU A 124 -13.39 2.16 22.55
CA GLU A 124 -11.98 2.56 22.60
C GLU A 124 -11.03 1.39 22.35
N VAL A 125 -11.28 0.21 22.92
CA VAL A 125 -10.49 -1.01 22.59
C VAL A 125 -10.60 -1.34 21.10
N ARG A 126 -11.81 -1.24 20.53
CA ARG A 126 -12.06 -1.47 19.11
C ARG A 126 -11.28 -0.47 18.25
N LYS A 127 -11.30 0.81 18.62
CA LYS A 127 -10.58 1.88 17.94
C LYS A 127 -9.07 1.64 17.99
N LEU A 128 -8.52 1.38 19.18
CA LEU A 128 -7.11 1.05 19.38
C LEU A 128 -6.68 -0.12 18.50
N CYS A 129 -7.41 -1.24 18.53
CA CYS A 129 -7.05 -2.41 17.73
C CYS A 129 -7.08 -2.12 16.23
N VAL A 130 -8.10 -1.40 15.73
CA VAL A 130 -8.22 -1.10 14.29
C VAL A 130 -7.18 -0.09 13.81
N GLN A 131 -6.82 0.90 14.65
CA GLN A 131 -5.89 1.96 14.29
C GLN A 131 -4.42 1.55 14.47
N GLU A 132 -4.12 0.83 15.55
CA GLU A 132 -2.73 0.53 15.93
C GLU A 132 -2.31 -0.88 15.49
N LEU A 133 -3.16 -1.90 15.68
CA LEU A 133 -2.78 -3.31 15.43
C LEU A 133 -3.14 -3.78 14.02
N PHE A 134 -4.31 -3.40 13.52
CA PHE A 134 -4.88 -3.95 12.28
C PHE A 134 -5.05 -2.91 11.16
N SER A 135 -4.37 -1.76 11.27
CA SER A 135 -4.38 -0.76 10.21
C SER A 135 -3.69 -1.28 8.96
N THR A 136 -4.04 -0.73 7.79
CA THR A 136 -3.40 -1.07 6.53
C THR A 136 -1.88 -0.89 6.60
N LYS A 137 -1.40 0.18 7.27
CA LYS A 137 0.03 0.42 7.51
C LYS A 137 0.66 -0.74 8.26
N GLN A 138 0.03 -1.21 9.35
CA GLN A 138 0.57 -2.29 10.17
C GLN A 138 0.51 -3.65 9.47
N VAL A 139 -0.54 -3.92 8.69
CA VAL A 139 -0.62 -5.16 7.89
C VAL A 139 0.45 -5.19 6.78
N HIS A 140 0.82 -4.04 6.21
CA HIS A 140 1.95 -3.96 5.28
C HIS A 140 3.31 -4.04 5.97
N SER A 141 3.48 -3.50 7.18
CA SER A 141 4.76 -3.55 7.90
C SER A 141 5.19 -4.99 8.23
N ILE A 142 4.23 -5.90 8.40
CA ILE A 142 4.48 -7.33 8.65
C ILE A 142 4.63 -8.17 7.36
N GLN A 143 4.58 -7.55 6.17
CA GLN A 143 4.72 -8.29 4.91
C GLN A 143 6.06 -9.06 4.80
N PRO A 144 7.22 -8.51 5.22
CA PRO A 144 8.48 -9.26 5.22
C PRO A 144 8.43 -10.52 6.07
N ILE A 145 7.67 -10.51 7.18
CA ILE A 145 7.45 -11.70 8.01
C ILE A 145 6.66 -12.74 7.23
N LYS A 146 5.56 -12.33 6.57
CA LYS A 146 4.77 -13.23 5.72
C LYS A 146 5.61 -13.83 4.59
N ASP A 147 6.40 -13.02 3.90
CA ASP A 147 7.26 -13.47 2.79
C ASP A 147 8.24 -14.55 3.25
N GLU A 148 8.89 -14.33 4.39
CA GLU A 148 9.84 -15.28 4.97
C GLU A 148 9.16 -16.59 5.40
N GLU A 149 8.06 -16.51 6.15
CA GLU A 149 7.38 -17.70 6.68
C GLU A 149 6.67 -18.51 5.59
N VAL A 150 6.06 -17.88 4.58
CA VAL A 150 5.51 -18.61 3.43
C VAL A 150 6.63 -19.26 2.65
N LYS A 151 7.76 -18.60 2.46
CA LYS A 151 8.92 -19.22 1.80
C LYS A 151 9.41 -20.46 2.54
N LYS A 152 9.55 -20.41 3.88
CA LYS A 152 9.90 -21.59 4.70
C LYS A 152 8.91 -22.74 4.51
N MET A 153 7.62 -22.44 4.50
CA MET A 153 6.58 -23.45 4.23
C MET A 153 6.75 -24.06 2.83
N ILE A 154 6.98 -23.25 1.79
CA ILE A 154 7.19 -23.72 0.42
C ILE A 154 8.46 -24.59 0.32
N ASP A 155 9.56 -24.17 0.93
CA ASP A 155 10.82 -24.93 0.96
C ASP A 155 10.65 -26.29 1.66
N SER A 156 9.93 -26.32 2.79
CA SER A 156 9.59 -27.56 3.51
C SER A 156 8.72 -28.52 2.69
N ILE A 157 7.73 -27.99 1.96
CA ILE A 157 6.87 -28.79 1.07
C ILE A 157 7.66 -29.26 -0.16
N ALA A 158 8.58 -28.44 -0.68
CA ALA A 158 9.45 -28.79 -1.80
C ALA A 158 10.39 -29.96 -1.47
N GLU A 159 10.92 -30.02 -0.26
CA GLU A 159 11.69 -31.17 0.21
C GLU A 159 10.83 -32.45 0.19
N SER A 160 9.60 -32.38 0.69
CA SER A 160 8.65 -33.50 0.66
C SER A 160 8.28 -33.90 -0.77
N ALA A 161 8.14 -32.93 -1.68
CA ALA A 161 7.86 -33.16 -3.10
C ALA A 161 9.00 -33.93 -3.80
N SER A 162 10.26 -33.64 -3.44
CA SER A 162 11.42 -34.36 -3.99
C SER A 162 11.42 -35.85 -3.62
N GLN A 163 10.86 -36.18 -2.46
CA GLN A 163 10.73 -37.53 -1.92
C GLN A 163 9.39 -38.19 -2.28
N LYS A 164 8.46 -37.43 -2.90
CA LYS A 164 7.06 -37.82 -3.16
C LYS A 164 6.29 -38.22 -1.89
N ASN A 165 6.64 -37.63 -0.76
CA ASN A 165 5.97 -37.91 0.50
C ASN A 165 4.67 -37.09 0.61
N PRO A 166 3.57 -37.70 1.09
CA PRO A 166 2.37 -36.94 1.45
C PRO A 166 2.68 -35.89 2.52
N VAL A 167 2.13 -34.69 2.36
CA VAL A 167 2.20 -33.62 3.36
C VAL A 167 0.84 -33.43 4.01
N ASN A 168 0.83 -33.22 5.32
CA ASN A 168 -0.35 -32.80 6.06
C ASN A 168 -0.52 -31.28 5.93
N LEU A 169 -1.50 -30.86 5.14
CA LEU A 169 -1.76 -29.45 4.89
C LEU A 169 -2.37 -28.73 6.08
N ASN A 170 -3.10 -29.42 6.96
CA ASN A 170 -3.61 -28.82 8.19
C ASN A 170 -2.44 -28.30 9.04
N ASN A 171 -1.42 -29.14 9.24
CA ASN A 171 -0.24 -28.80 10.01
C ASN A 171 0.58 -27.70 9.32
N LYS A 172 0.79 -27.78 8.00
CA LYS A 172 1.57 -26.75 7.27
C LYS A 172 0.90 -25.38 7.30
N CYS A 173 -0.42 -25.32 7.10
CA CYS A 173 -1.18 -24.08 7.19
C CYS A 173 -1.19 -23.53 8.63
N LEU A 174 -1.30 -24.40 9.64
CA LEU A 174 -1.23 -23.99 11.04
C LEU A 174 0.16 -23.44 11.39
N GLU A 175 1.24 -24.18 11.10
CA GLU A 175 2.64 -23.77 11.29
C GLU A 175 2.91 -22.37 10.70
N LEU A 176 2.44 -22.13 9.47
CA LEU A 176 2.57 -20.84 8.81
C LEU A 176 1.88 -19.72 9.59
N THR A 177 0.60 -19.88 9.93
CA THR A 177 -0.18 -18.84 10.62
C THR A 177 0.32 -18.57 12.03
N VAL A 178 0.69 -19.63 12.78
CA VAL A 178 1.35 -19.53 14.08
C VAL A 178 2.63 -18.72 13.96
N SER A 179 3.49 -19.04 12.99
CA SER A 179 4.79 -18.38 12.83
C SER A 179 4.64 -16.89 12.51
N VAL A 180 3.72 -16.54 11.61
CA VAL A 180 3.42 -15.14 11.27
C VAL A 180 2.85 -14.40 12.48
N VAL A 181 1.82 -14.93 13.13
CA VAL A 181 1.17 -14.27 14.27
C VAL A 181 2.13 -14.14 15.45
N CYS A 182 2.94 -15.16 15.75
CA CYS A 182 3.89 -15.10 16.86
C CYS A 182 4.99 -14.06 16.63
N ARG A 183 5.53 -13.97 15.40
CA ARG A 183 6.52 -12.94 15.06
C ARG A 183 5.94 -11.54 15.05
N THR A 184 4.71 -11.38 14.56
CA THR A 184 4.01 -10.09 14.55
C THR A 184 3.60 -9.63 15.95
N ALA A 185 3.09 -10.54 16.79
CA ALA A 185 2.53 -10.18 18.07
C ALA A 185 3.58 -10.11 19.19
N PHE A 186 4.61 -10.97 19.16
CA PHE A 186 5.57 -11.13 20.26
C PHE A 186 7.04 -10.97 19.82
N GLY A 187 7.35 -10.66 18.55
CA GLY A 187 8.73 -10.46 18.10
C GLY A 187 9.65 -11.70 18.21
N VAL A 188 9.07 -12.88 18.43
CA VAL A 188 9.80 -14.15 18.63
C VAL A 188 9.53 -15.08 17.45
N SER A 189 10.61 -15.64 16.88
CA SER A 189 10.53 -16.72 15.88
C SER A 189 9.87 -17.96 16.48
N PHE A 190 8.94 -18.57 15.77
CA PHE A 190 8.34 -19.84 16.19
C PHE A 190 9.40 -20.95 16.21
N GLU A 191 10.16 -21.12 15.12
CA GLU A 191 11.23 -22.12 15.03
C GLU A 191 12.40 -21.80 15.99
N GLY A 192 12.84 -22.81 16.75
CA GLY A 192 14.02 -22.74 17.61
C GLY A 192 13.84 -22.06 18.97
N THR A 193 12.61 -21.75 19.39
CA THR A 193 12.30 -21.06 20.66
C THR A 193 11.30 -21.82 21.54
N VAL A 194 10.93 -21.27 22.70
CA VAL A 194 9.87 -21.80 23.60
C VAL A 194 8.52 -21.99 22.89
N LEU A 195 8.30 -21.28 21.77
CA LEU A 195 7.04 -21.31 21.02
C LEU A 195 6.90 -22.59 20.17
N ASN A 196 7.99 -23.15 19.64
CA ASN A 196 7.97 -24.47 19.00
C ASN A 196 8.10 -25.59 20.05
N SER A 197 7.11 -25.67 20.94
CA SER A 197 7.01 -26.74 21.93
C SER A 197 5.61 -27.32 21.97
N ASP A 198 5.51 -28.64 22.20
CA ASP A 198 4.23 -29.33 22.44
C ASP A 198 3.40 -28.63 23.54
N ARG A 199 4.08 -27.95 24.47
CA ARG A 199 3.47 -27.16 25.53
C ARG A 199 2.69 -25.97 24.97
N PHE A 200 3.25 -25.20 24.03
CA PHE A 200 2.57 -24.03 23.46
C PHE A 200 1.32 -24.42 22.67
N ASN A 201 1.44 -25.43 21.77
CA ASN A 201 0.30 -25.95 21.01
C ASN A 201 -0.82 -26.43 21.94
N LYS A 202 -0.46 -27.10 23.05
CA LYS A 202 -1.42 -27.51 24.07
C LYS A 202 -2.10 -26.33 24.76
N ILE A 203 -1.37 -25.25 25.06
CA ILE A 203 -1.95 -24.04 25.67
C ILE A 203 -2.98 -23.39 24.74
N VAL A 204 -2.62 -23.19 23.46
CA VAL A 204 -3.50 -22.56 22.46
C VAL A 204 -4.78 -23.39 22.26
N ARG A 205 -4.64 -24.71 22.04
CA ARG A 205 -5.77 -25.61 21.85
C ARG A 205 -6.68 -25.65 23.08
N GLU A 206 -6.09 -25.76 24.27
CA GLU A 206 -6.85 -25.77 25.52
C GLU A 206 -7.62 -24.45 25.72
N ALA A 207 -7.00 -23.31 25.41
CA ALA A 207 -7.64 -22.01 25.51
C ALA A 207 -8.85 -21.88 24.58
N LEU A 208 -8.73 -22.31 23.32
CA LEU A 208 -9.83 -22.33 22.36
C LEU A 208 -10.99 -23.24 22.80
N GLU A 209 -10.65 -24.46 23.26
CA GLU A 209 -11.65 -25.39 23.80
C GLU A 209 -12.37 -24.79 25.01
N MET A 210 -11.66 -24.08 25.89
CA MET A 210 -12.25 -23.47 27.09
C MET A 210 -13.07 -22.20 26.78
N LEU A 211 -12.69 -21.40 25.79
CA LEU A 211 -13.49 -20.26 25.31
C LEU A 211 -14.82 -20.70 24.73
N GLY A 212 -14.82 -21.80 23.97
CA GLY A 212 -16.01 -22.38 23.34
C GLY A 212 -16.75 -23.43 24.17
N SER A 213 -16.28 -23.73 25.40
CA SER A 213 -16.77 -24.85 26.19
C SER A 213 -18.25 -24.70 26.58
N PHE A 214 -18.98 -25.82 26.52
CA PHE A 214 -20.35 -25.88 27.00
C PHE A 214 -20.38 -25.89 28.53
N SER A 215 -20.57 -24.72 29.14
CA SER A 215 -20.63 -24.52 30.59
C SER A 215 -22.06 -24.59 31.10
N ALA A 216 -22.34 -25.41 32.11
CA ALA A 216 -23.68 -25.51 32.69
C ALA A 216 -24.11 -24.18 33.34
N ALA A 217 -23.16 -23.41 33.89
CA ALA A 217 -23.43 -22.07 34.41
C ALA A 217 -23.98 -21.10 33.35
N ASP A 218 -23.65 -21.30 32.07
CA ASP A 218 -24.07 -20.41 30.97
C ASP A 218 -25.53 -20.65 30.53
N PHE A 219 -26.15 -21.74 31.00
CA PHE A 219 -27.53 -22.12 30.68
C PHE A 219 -28.42 -22.25 31.92
N ILE A 220 -27.84 -22.48 33.11
CA ILE A 220 -28.56 -22.67 34.38
C ILE A 220 -27.98 -21.73 35.46
N PRO A 221 -28.38 -20.45 35.49
CA PRO A 221 -27.68 -19.39 36.23
C PRO A 221 -27.46 -19.60 37.73
N TYR A 222 -28.32 -20.37 38.41
CA TYR A 222 -28.26 -20.52 39.88
C TYR A 222 -27.47 -21.73 40.37
N VAL A 223 -27.44 -22.81 39.60
CA VAL A 223 -26.89 -24.11 40.04
C VAL A 223 -25.90 -24.72 39.03
N GLY A 224 -25.78 -24.14 37.83
CA GLY A 224 -24.90 -24.67 36.79
C GLY A 224 -23.42 -24.67 37.20
N TRP A 225 -22.97 -23.71 38.01
CA TRP A 225 -21.60 -23.69 38.52
C TRP A 225 -21.25 -24.93 39.35
N ILE A 226 -22.22 -25.51 40.08
CA ILE A 226 -22.00 -26.75 40.85
C ILE A 226 -21.68 -27.91 39.88
N ILE A 227 -22.39 -27.97 38.75
CA ILE A 227 -22.15 -28.97 37.70
C ILE A 227 -20.77 -28.75 37.08
N ASP A 228 -20.37 -27.51 36.82
CA ASP A 228 -19.04 -27.20 36.26
C ASP A 228 -17.90 -27.56 37.22
N VAL A 229 -18.12 -27.45 38.53
CA VAL A 229 -17.18 -27.93 39.56
C VAL A 229 -17.11 -29.46 39.56
N LEU A 230 -18.27 -30.13 39.60
CA LEU A 230 -18.34 -31.60 39.66
C LEU A 230 -17.81 -32.29 38.41
N THR A 231 -17.98 -31.70 37.24
CA THR A 231 -17.43 -32.20 35.97
C THR A 231 -15.93 -31.89 35.81
N GLY A 232 -15.36 -31.06 36.70
CA GLY A 232 -13.97 -30.60 36.61
C GLY A 232 -13.73 -29.50 35.58
N LEU A 233 -14.78 -29.04 34.87
CA LEU A 233 -14.68 -27.99 33.85
C LEU A 233 -14.17 -26.67 34.42
N GLN A 234 -14.60 -26.31 35.64
CA GLN A 234 -14.08 -25.11 36.31
C GLN A 234 -12.57 -25.21 36.58
N GLY A 235 -12.10 -26.33 37.14
CA GLY A 235 -10.67 -26.54 37.39
C GLY A 235 -9.82 -26.60 36.12
N ARG A 236 -10.39 -27.09 35.01
CA ARG A 236 -9.77 -27.07 33.68
C ARG A 236 -9.62 -25.64 33.16
N ARG A 237 -10.66 -24.80 33.28
CA ARG A 237 -10.61 -23.36 32.94
C ARG A 237 -9.57 -22.59 33.77
N GLU A 238 -9.56 -22.79 35.09
CA GLU A 238 -8.59 -22.13 35.98
C GLU A 238 -7.14 -22.53 35.66
N ARG A 239 -6.91 -23.78 35.24
CA ARG A 239 -5.60 -24.23 34.77
C ARG A 239 -5.21 -23.55 33.46
N SER A 240 -6.11 -23.54 32.48
CA SER A 240 -5.88 -22.87 31.19
C SER A 240 -5.56 -21.38 31.36
N LYS A 241 -6.29 -20.68 32.23
CA LYS A 241 -6.00 -19.28 32.59
C LYS A 241 -4.60 -19.12 33.19
N ARG A 242 -4.21 -19.98 34.13
CA ARG A 242 -2.88 -19.94 34.75
C ARG A 242 -1.78 -20.15 33.72
N ASP A 243 -1.96 -21.13 32.83
CA ASP A 243 -0.99 -21.44 31.78
C ASP A 243 -0.85 -20.29 30.77
N LEU A 244 -1.96 -19.68 30.34
CA LEU A 244 -1.96 -18.47 29.50
C LEU A 244 -1.31 -17.27 30.20
N ASN A 245 -1.62 -17.06 31.47
CA ASN A 245 -1.04 -15.95 32.21
C ASN A 245 0.48 -16.13 32.36
N ALA A 246 0.94 -17.34 32.66
CA ALA A 246 2.36 -17.66 32.70
C ALA A 246 3.03 -17.45 31.34
N PHE A 247 2.36 -17.82 30.25
CA PHE A 247 2.83 -17.59 28.89
C PHE A 247 3.00 -16.09 28.59
N PHE A 248 2.00 -15.26 28.85
CA PHE A 248 2.10 -13.83 28.56
C PHE A 248 3.12 -13.11 29.45
N GLU A 249 3.25 -13.47 30.73
CA GLU A 249 4.30 -12.92 31.58
C GLU A 249 5.69 -13.27 31.05
N GLN A 250 5.89 -14.52 30.61
CA GLN A 250 7.13 -14.92 29.97
C GLN A 250 7.42 -14.08 28.71
N MET A 251 6.40 -13.81 27.88
CA MET A 251 6.57 -12.94 26.72
C MET A 251 6.94 -11.52 27.14
N PHE A 252 6.30 -10.96 28.16
CA PHE A 252 6.63 -9.62 28.66
C PHE A 252 8.05 -9.52 29.21
N ASP A 253 8.55 -10.54 29.89
CA ASP A 253 9.90 -10.54 30.44
C ASP A 253 10.96 -10.58 29.32
N LEU A 254 10.72 -11.32 28.23
CA LEU A 254 11.60 -11.29 27.05
C LEU A 254 11.75 -9.90 26.43
N HIS A 255 10.70 -9.07 26.47
CA HIS A 255 10.74 -7.69 25.95
C HIS A 255 11.36 -6.68 26.92
N LYS A 256 11.48 -7.02 28.22
CA LYS A 256 12.22 -6.18 29.19
C LYS A 256 13.73 -6.37 29.09
N GLU A 257 14.19 -7.58 28.79
CA GLU A 257 15.61 -7.97 28.85
C GLU A 257 16.38 -7.72 27.54
N GLY A 258 15.68 -7.58 26.40
CA GLY A 258 16.30 -7.38 25.09
C GLY A 258 16.12 -5.97 24.53
N LYS A 259 17.16 -5.11 24.57
CA LYS A 259 17.27 -4.02 23.59
C LYS A 259 17.54 -4.63 22.22
N LYS A 260 16.52 -4.83 21.40
CA LYS A 260 16.70 -5.28 20.01
C LYS A 260 16.74 -4.07 19.07
N GLU A 261 17.81 -3.99 18.29
CA GLU A 261 17.80 -3.31 17.00
C GLU A 261 16.80 -4.07 16.10
N GLY A 262 15.58 -3.54 15.94
CA GLY A 262 14.50 -4.18 15.17
C GLY A 262 13.20 -3.37 15.17
N ASN A 263 12.24 -3.77 14.33
CA ASN A 263 10.91 -3.15 14.26
C ASN A 263 10.07 -3.49 15.50
N GLU A 264 9.31 -2.51 16.00
CA GLU A 264 8.35 -2.63 17.11
C GLU A 264 7.24 -3.67 16.81
N ASP A 265 7.03 -4.64 17.71
CA ASP A 265 5.92 -5.60 17.65
C ASP A 265 4.69 -5.18 18.48
N PHE A 266 3.62 -5.99 18.48
CA PHE A 266 2.40 -5.63 19.22
C PHE A 266 2.58 -5.57 20.73
N VAL A 267 3.45 -6.41 21.32
CA VAL A 267 3.76 -6.32 22.74
C VAL A 267 4.46 -5.00 23.01
N ASP A 268 5.51 -4.66 22.26
CA ASP A 268 6.23 -3.41 22.43
C ASP A 268 5.32 -2.18 22.33
N LEU A 269 4.49 -2.15 21.29
CA LEU A 269 3.51 -1.09 21.03
C LEU A 269 2.50 -0.94 22.19
N LEU A 270 1.90 -2.05 22.65
CA LEU A 270 0.93 -2.02 23.74
C LEU A 270 1.58 -1.66 25.08
N LEU A 271 2.82 -2.08 25.32
CA LEU A 271 3.60 -1.70 26.50
C LEU A 271 4.02 -0.23 26.45
N ARG A 272 4.27 0.34 25.28
CA ARG A 272 4.49 1.79 25.10
C ARG A 272 3.22 2.56 25.45
N LEU A 273 2.07 2.16 24.89
CA LEU A 273 0.78 2.80 25.20
C LEU A 273 0.40 2.68 26.68
N GLU A 274 0.77 1.58 27.35
CA GLU A 274 0.61 1.44 28.81
C GLU A 274 1.46 2.47 29.56
N LYS A 275 2.71 2.67 29.16
CA LYS A 275 3.63 3.67 29.76
C LYS A 275 3.18 5.11 29.52
N GLU A 276 2.56 5.38 28.36
CA GLU A 276 1.98 6.67 27.99
C GLU A 276 0.62 6.94 28.65
N GLU A 277 0.17 6.03 29.53
CA GLU A 277 -1.11 6.11 30.25
C GLU A 277 -2.33 6.23 29.32
N ALA A 278 -2.30 5.55 28.17
CA ALA A 278 -3.42 5.52 27.23
C ALA A 278 -4.73 5.14 27.94
N VAL A 279 -5.82 5.85 27.64
CA VAL A 279 -7.12 5.69 28.29
C VAL A 279 -8.04 4.80 27.44
N LEU A 280 -8.69 3.83 28.08
CA LEU A 280 -9.71 2.96 27.51
C LEU A 280 -11.04 3.20 28.25
N GLY A 281 -11.93 3.98 27.65
CA GLY A 281 -13.17 4.40 28.31
C GLY A 281 -12.87 5.32 29.51
N ASN A 282 -13.13 4.84 30.72
CA ASN A 282 -12.88 5.58 31.96
C ASN A 282 -11.61 5.12 32.71
N ASP A 283 -10.95 4.06 32.24
CA ASP A 283 -9.81 3.43 32.92
C ASP A 283 -8.53 3.54 32.09
N LYS A 284 -7.37 3.46 32.74
CA LYS A 284 -6.07 3.39 32.07
C LYS A 284 -5.83 2.00 31.47
N LEU A 285 -5.11 1.93 30.35
CA LEU A 285 -4.59 0.68 29.81
C LEU A 285 -3.69 0.01 30.87
N THR A 286 -3.85 -1.31 31.04
CA THR A 286 -3.12 -2.09 32.06
C THR A 286 -2.62 -3.39 31.45
N ARG A 287 -1.66 -4.04 32.11
CA ARG A 287 -1.20 -5.39 31.74
C ARG A 287 -2.32 -6.39 31.48
N ASN A 288 -3.42 -6.37 32.24
CA ASN A 288 -4.52 -7.30 32.01
C ASN A 288 -5.29 -6.98 30.72
N HIS A 289 -5.46 -5.69 30.38
CA HIS A 289 -6.00 -5.27 29.09
C HIS A 289 -5.11 -5.76 27.94
N ILE A 290 -3.79 -5.59 28.07
CA ILE A 290 -2.82 -6.01 27.05
C ILE A 290 -2.87 -7.53 26.84
N LYS A 291 -2.87 -8.32 27.93
CA LYS A 291 -2.99 -9.79 27.84
C LYS A 291 -4.30 -10.23 27.18
N ALA A 292 -5.41 -9.57 27.49
CA ALA A 292 -6.70 -9.87 26.89
C ALA A 292 -6.73 -9.57 25.38
N ILE A 293 -6.16 -8.44 24.94
CA ILE A 293 -6.04 -8.11 23.52
C ILE A 293 -5.12 -9.09 22.79
N LEU A 294 -3.96 -9.42 23.39
CA LEU A 294 -3.00 -10.37 22.79
C LEU A 294 -3.55 -11.80 22.73
N LEU A 295 -4.43 -12.19 23.67
CA LEU A 295 -5.15 -13.46 23.61
C LEU A 295 -6.02 -13.54 22.35
N ASP A 296 -6.78 -12.48 22.07
CA ASP A 296 -7.62 -12.43 20.86
C ASP A 296 -6.77 -12.45 19.58
N VAL A 297 -5.66 -11.69 19.53
CA VAL A 297 -4.71 -11.73 18.40
C VAL A 297 -4.18 -13.13 18.17
N LEU A 298 -3.74 -13.80 19.24
CA LEU A 298 -3.16 -15.13 19.19
C LEU A 298 -4.17 -16.17 18.71
N LEU A 299 -5.32 -16.28 19.38
CA LEU A 299 -6.27 -17.36 19.12
C LEU A 299 -7.07 -17.13 17.83
N ALA A 300 -7.52 -15.90 17.56
CA ALA A 300 -8.31 -15.62 16.37
C ALA A 300 -7.45 -15.51 15.11
N GLY A 301 -6.20 -15.02 15.23
CA GLY A 301 -5.30 -14.83 14.10
C GLY A 301 -4.72 -16.13 13.52
N ILE A 302 -4.52 -17.14 14.37
CA ILE A 302 -3.93 -18.42 13.99
C ILE A 302 -4.95 -19.31 13.28
N ASP A 303 -5.96 -19.77 14.01
CA ASP A 303 -6.84 -20.86 13.56
C ASP A 303 -7.65 -20.48 12.31
N THR A 304 -8.21 -19.27 12.27
CA THR A 304 -9.18 -18.91 11.23
C THR A 304 -8.57 -18.91 9.84
N SER A 305 -7.35 -18.40 9.69
CA SER A 305 -6.64 -18.37 8.41
C SER A 305 -6.20 -19.79 8.00
N ALA A 306 -5.67 -20.58 8.94
CA ALA A 306 -5.23 -21.95 8.67
C ALA A 306 -6.39 -22.87 8.26
N ILE A 307 -7.52 -22.78 8.95
CA ILE A 307 -8.75 -23.51 8.65
C ILE A 307 -9.25 -23.14 7.25
N THR A 308 -9.27 -21.85 6.91
CA THR A 308 -9.73 -21.40 5.58
C THR A 308 -8.85 -21.96 4.47
N MET A 309 -7.52 -21.89 4.61
CA MET A 309 -6.60 -22.46 3.62
C MET A 309 -6.77 -23.97 3.48
N THR A 310 -6.96 -24.67 4.61
CA THR A 310 -7.20 -26.12 4.64
C THR A 310 -8.49 -26.51 3.91
N TRP A 311 -9.59 -25.81 4.18
CA TRP A 311 -10.87 -26.06 3.49
C TRP A 311 -10.80 -25.72 2.00
N ALA A 312 -10.12 -24.63 1.63
CA ALA A 312 -9.91 -24.28 0.23
C ALA A 312 -9.14 -25.39 -0.51
N MET A 313 -8.03 -25.87 0.06
CA MET A 313 -7.26 -26.97 -0.53
C MET A 313 -8.03 -28.30 -0.55
N THR A 314 -8.88 -28.55 0.45
CA THR A 314 -9.79 -29.72 0.48
C THR A 314 -10.76 -29.68 -0.69
N GLU A 315 -11.43 -28.55 -0.90
CA GLU A 315 -12.39 -28.41 -2.00
C GLU A 315 -11.71 -28.40 -3.38
N LEU A 316 -10.54 -27.79 -3.49
CA LEU A 316 -9.76 -27.85 -4.74
C LEU A 316 -9.32 -29.28 -5.06
N ALA A 317 -8.87 -30.06 -4.07
CA ALA A 317 -8.51 -31.47 -4.27
C ALA A 317 -9.71 -32.33 -4.70
N ARG A 318 -10.91 -32.00 -4.21
CA ARG A 318 -12.17 -32.65 -4.62
C ARG A 318 -12.68 -32.18 -5.99
N ASN A 319 -12.24 -31.01 -6.45
CA ASN A 319 -12.67 -30.39 -7.70
C ASN A 319 -11.48 -30.10 -8.64
N PRO A 320 -10.88 -31.13 -9.29
CA PRO A 320 -9.71 -30.96 -10.15
C PRO A 320 -9.89 -29.95 -11.29
N ARG A 321 -11.12 -29.74 -11.77
CA ARG A 321 -11.47 -28.69 -12.75
C ARG A 321 -11.15 -27.30 -12.21
N VAL A 322 -11.57 -27.03 -10.97
CA VAL A 322 -11.38 -25.74 -10.30
C VAL A 322 -9.91 -25.57 -9.93
N MET A 323 -9.27 -26.61 -9.37
CA MET A 323 -7.82 -26.64 -9.08
C MET A 323 -6.99 -26.23 -10.30
N LYS A 324 -7.22 -26.88 -11.45
CA LYS A 324 -6.51 -26.54 -12.69
C LYS A 324 -6.76 -25.11 -13.15
N LYS A 325 -8.00 -24.62 -13.02
CA LYS A 325 -8.36 -23.27 -13.46
C LYS A 325 -7.71 -22.20 -12.58
N VAL A 326 -7.72 -22.35 -11.26
CA VAL A 326 -7.06 -21.40 -10.35
C VAL A 326 -5.54 -21.45 -10.49
N GLN A 327 -4.95 -22.64 -10.62
CA GLN A 327 -3.53 -22.78 -10.92
C GLN A 327 -3.16 -22.14 -12.27
N SER A 328 -4.02 -22.27 -13.29
CA SER A 328 -3.81 -21.65 -14.60
C SER A 328 -3.86 -20.12 -14.51
N GLU A 329 -4.83 -19.54 -13.81
CA GLU A 329 -4.88 -18.09 -13.58
C GLU A 329 -3.59 -17.62 -12.92
N ILE A 330 -3.28 -18.19 -11.75
CA ILE A 330 -2.12 -17.80 -10.95
C ILE A 330 -0.84 -17.92 -11.79
N ARG A 331 -0.62 -19.05 -12.47
CA ARG A 331 0.60 -19.27 -13.25
C ARG A 331 0.68 -18.41 -14.52
N THR A 332 -0.45 -18.08 -15.14
CA THR A 332 -0.47 -17.22 -16.34
C THR A 332 -0.16 -15.78 -15.99
N GLN A 333 -0.75 -15.27 -14.92
CA GLN A 333 -0.51 -13.88 -14.50
C GLN A 333 0.88 -13.70 -13.87
N MET A 334 1.40 -14.71 -13.16
CA MET A 334 2.66 -14.61 -12.42
C MET A 334 3.90 -15.03 -13.23
N GLY A 335 3.74 -15.78 -14.33
CA GLY A 335 4.85 -16.25 -15.15
C GLY A 335 5.78 -17.24 -14.42
N ASN A 336 7.10 -17.00 -14.51
CA ASN A 336 8.17 -17.82 -13.89
C ASN A 336 8.91 -17.05 -12.78
N ARG A 337 8.18 -16.61 -11.75
CA ARG A 337 8.75 -16.01 -10.54
C ARG A 337 9.15 -17.10 -9.53
N SER A 338 10.02 -16.73 -8.59
CA SER A 338 10.45 -17.62 -7.50
C SER A 338 9.46 -17.67 -6.34
N MET A 339 8.60 -16.67 -6.19
CA MET A 339 7.53 -16.57 -5.20
C MET A 339 6.49 -15.58 -5.74
N ILE A 340 5.24 -15.71 -5.33
CA ILE A 340 4.22 -14.67 -5.57
C ILE A 340 4.37 -13.59 -4.50
N SER A 341 4.32 -12.30 -4.89
CA SER A 341 4.36 -11.18 -3.95
C SER A 341 2.98 -10.76 -3.48
N PHE A 342 2.91 -9.94 -2.45
CA PHE A 342 1.64 -9.48 -1.90
C PHE A 342 0.85 -8.58 -2.86
N GLU A 343 1.56 -7.74 -3.62
CA GLU A 343 0.97 -6.79 -4.58
C GLU A 343 0.32 -7.50 -5.78
N ASP A 344 0.68 -8.76 -6.01
CA ASP A 344 0.13 -9.58 -7.08
C ASP A 344 -1.30 -10.06 -6.78
N MET A 345 -1.72 -10.07 -5.49
CA MET A 345 -3.04 -10.59 -5.07
C MET A 345 -4.20 -9.86 -5.74
N ASP A 346 -4.02 -8.59 -6.11
CA ASP A 346 -5.07 -7.79 -6.74
C ASP A 346 -5.52 -8.34 -8.10
N GLN A 347 -4.64 -9.06 -8.80
CA GLN A 347 -4.88 -9.56 -10.15
C GLN A 347 -5.54 -10.96 -10.16
N LEU A 348 -5.46 -11.70 -9.04
CA LEU A 348 -5.90 -13.10 -8.91
C LEU A 348 -7.41 -13.22 -8.60
N GLU A 349 -8.24 -12.80 -9.55
CA GLU A 349 -9.69 -12.69 -9.37
C GLU A 349 -10.38 -14.06 -9.16
N TYR A 350 -10.00 -15.09 -9.90
CA TYR A 350 -10.56 -16.43 -9.74
C TYR A 350 -10.09 -17.09 -8.43
N LEU A 351 -8.87 -16.83 -7.96
CA LEU A 351 -8.46 -17.21 -6.59
C LEU A 351 -9.37 -16.57 -5.54
N LYS A 352 -9.70 -15.28 -5.68
CA LYS A 352 -10.64 -14.59 -4.78
C LYS A 352 -12.02 -15.24 -4.82
N MET A 353 -12.51 -15.66 -6.00
CA MET A 353 -13.76 -16.42 -6.11
C MET A 353 -13.70 -17.77 -5.40
N VAL A 354 -12.58 -18.50 -5.50
CA VAL A 354 -12.34 -19.76 -4.78
C VAL A 354 -12.40 -19.54 -3.27
N ILE A 355 -11.80 -18.47 -2.77
CA ILE A 355 -11.81 -18.12 -1.35
C ILE A 355 -13.23 -17.73 -0.89
N LYS A 356 -13.96 -16.92 -1.66
CA LYS A 356 -15.38 -16.58 -1.38
C LYS A 356 -16.26 -17.84 -1.30
N GLU A 357 -16.08 -18.77 -2.23
CA GLU A 357 -16.84 -20.03 -2.24
C GLU A 357 -16.45 -20.93 -1.07
N THR A 358 -15.18 -20.93 -0.68
CA THR A 358 -14.71 -21.62 0.53
C THR A 358 -15.37 -21.04 1.77
N TRP A 359 -15.43 -19.72 1.91
CA TRP A 359 -16.11 -19.07 3.03
C TRP A 359 -17.63 -19.30 3.06
N ARG A 360 -18.25 -19.44 1.89
CA ARG A 360 -19.69 -19.75 1.79
C ARG A 360 -19.99 -21.15 2.31
N LEU A 361 -19.21 -22.16 1.87
CA LEU A 361 -19.43 -23.55 2.27
C LEU A 361 -18.84 -23.87 3.65
N HIS A 362 -17.68 -23.32 3.98
CA HIS A 362 -16.92 -23.67 5.17
C HIS A 362 -16.58 -22.42 6.00
N PRO A 363 -17.60 -21.70 6.52
CA PRO A 363 -17.36 -20.55 7.38
C PRO A 363 -16.69 -21.02 8.68
N THR A 364 -15.53 -20.47 9.00
CA THR A 364 -14.72 -20.82 10.19
C THR A 364 -15.50 -20.72 11.49
N THR A 365 -16.37 -19.71 11.63
CA THR A 365 -17.25 -19.51 12.78
C THR A 365 -18.73 -19.60 12.34
N PRO A 366 -19.32 -20.81 12.23
CA PRO A 366 -20.60 -21.04 11.54
C PRO A 366 -21.83 -20.42 12.22
N LEU A 367 -21.75 -20.12 13.52
CA LEU A 367 -22.80 -19.43 14.29
C LEU A 367 -22.47 -17.96 14.62
N LEU A 368 -21.34 -17.45 14.13
CA LEU A 368 -20.66 -16.26 14.65
C LEU A 368 -20.49 -16.32 16.18
N LEU A 369 -19.94 -15.27 16.77
CA LEU A 369 -19.99 -15.10 18.22
C LEU A 369 -21.38 -14.62 18.66
N PRO A 370 -21.92 -15.15 19.78
CA PRO A 370 -23.27 -14.83 20.23
C PRO A 370 -23.44 -13.36 20.59
N ARG A 371 -24.64 -12.84 20.35
CA ARG A 371 -25.07 -11.48 20.67
C ARG A 371 -26.14 -11.52 21.77
N GLU A 372 -26.42 -10.40 22.42
CA GLU A 372 -27.48 -10.30 23.43
C GLU A 372 -28.30 -9.02 23.22
N ALA A 373 -29.63 -9.13 23.32
CA ALA A 373 -30.53 -7.99 23.22
C ALA A 373 -30.39 -7.05 24.43
N MET A 374 -30.06 -5.78 24.16
CA MET A 374 -29.96 -4.69 25.13
C MET A 374 -31.28 -3.92 25.30
N SER A 375 -32.12 -3.93 24.28
CA SER A 375 -33.47 -3.34 24.28
C SER A 375 -34.42 -4.20 23.46
N GLU A 376 -35.72 -4.01 23.65
CA GLU A 376 -36.74 -4.73 22.88
C GLU A 376 -36.77 -4.25 21.42
N PHE A 377 -36.90 -5.18 20.48
CA PHE A 377 -37.03 -4.88 19.04
C PHE A 377 -37.72 -6.03 18.30
N ASP A 378 -38.23 -5.77 17.09
CA ASP A 378 -38.94 -6.78 16.29
C ASP A 378 -38.08 -7.33 15.14
N ILE A 379 -38.13 -8.64 14.90
CA ILE A 379 -37.60 -9.29 13.69
C ILE A 379 -38.75 -10.05 13.03
N ASN A 380 -39.04 -9.79 11.76
CA ASN A 380 -40.14 -10.46 11.03
C ASN A 380 -41.51 -10.43 11.77
N GLY A 381 -41.77 -9.37 12.54
CA GLY A 381 -42.98 -9.22 13.35
C GLY A 381 -43.01 -10.08 14.63
N TYR A 382 -41.85 -10.58 15.06
CA TYR A 382 -41.66 -11.22 16.36
C TYR A 382 -40.83 -10.33 17.29
N THR A 383 -41.35 -10.08 18.49
CA THR A 383 -40.71 -9.22 19.48
C THR A 383 -39.64 -9.95 20.27
N ILE A 384 -38.40 -9.48 20.16
CA ILE A 384 -37.22 -9.98 20.85
C ILE A 384 -37.08 -9.23 22.18
N PRO A 385 -37.27 -9.89 23.34
CA PRO A 385 -37.14 -9.23 24.63
C PRO A 385 -35.66 -9.01 25.00
N VAL A 386 -35.42 -8.06 25.91
CA VAL A 386 -34.11 -7.79 26.50
C VAL A 386 -33.54 -9.06 27.14
N LYS A 387 -32.20 -9.23 27.10
CA LYS A 387 -31.47 -10.43 27.56
C LYS A 387 -31.68 -11.70 26.72
N THR A 388 -32.36 -11.61 25.58
CA THR A 388 -32.38 -12.72 24.61
C THR A 388 -31.02 -12.87 23.94
N ARG A 389 -30.46 -14.08 23.94
CA ARG A 389 -29.24 -14.42 23.20
C ARG A 389 -29.57 -14.57 21.72
N LEU A 390 -28.73 -14.04 20.83
CA LEU A 390 -28.90 -14.18 19.39
C LEU A 390 -27.71 -14.92 18.77
N HIS A 391 -28.01 -15.91 17.92
CA HIS A 391 -27.04 -16.56 17.05
C HIS A 391 -27.40 -16.32 15.57
N VAL A 392 -26.39 -16.05 14.76
CA VAL A 392 -26.53 -15.92 13.31
C VAL A 392 -25.91 -17.15 12.68
N ASN A 393 -26.73 -18.04 12.13
CA ASN A 393 -26.25 -19.27 11.51
C ASN A 393 -25.79 -18.99 10.08
N VAL A 394 -24.55 -18.53 9.91
CA VAL A 394 -23.98 -18.20 8.60
C VAL A 394 -23.73 -19.45 7.76
N TRP A 395 -23.56 -20.61 8.38
CA TRP A 395 -23.51 -21.91 7.68
C TRP A 395 -24.84 -22.24 7.00
N ALA A 396 -25.97 -21.95 7.66
CA ALA A 396 -27.29 -22.09 7.07
C ALA A 396 -27.52 -21.10 5.91
N ILE A 397 -27.12 -19.85 6.09
CA ILE A 397 -27.26 -18.79 5.08
C ILE A 397 -26.45 -19.13 3.82
N GLY A 398 -25.21 -19.61 4.01
CA GLY A 398 -24.36 -20.05 2.90
C GLY A 398 -24.96 -21.21 2.10
N ARG A 399 -25.88 -21.99 2.67
CA ARG A 399 -26.55 -23.15 2.04
C ARG A 399 -28.03 -22.94 1.76
N ASP A 400 -28.48 -21.69 1.74
CA ASP A 400 -29.89 -21.41 1.51
C ASP A 400 -30.24 -21.51 0.01
N PRO A 401 -31.10 -22.45 -0.44
CA PRO A 401 -31.43 -22.61 -1.86
C PRO A 401 -32.19 -21.41 -2.45
N ASP A 402 -32.83 -20.60 -1.61
CA ASP A 402 -33.51 -19.38 -2.04
C ASP A 402 -32.51 -18.25 -2.37
N THR A 403 -31.30 -18.34 -1.81
CA THR A 403 -30.21 -17.37 -2.02
C THR A 403 -29.17 -17.90 -3.04
N TRP A 404 -28.85 -19.19 -2.98
CA TRP A 404 -27.76 -19.81 -3.74
C TRP A 404 -28.27 -20.96 -4.60
N LYS A 405 -28.09 -20.84 -5.92
CA LYS A 405 -28.33 -21.96 -6.85
C LYS A 405 -27.34 -23.10 -6.58
N ASP A 406 -27.84 -24.33 -6.49
CA ASP A 406 -27.04 -25.54 -6.21
C ASP A 406 -26.12 -25.33 -4.96
N PRO A 407 -26.71 -25.09 -3.78
CA PRO A 407 -26.01 -24.56 -2.61
C PRO A 407 -24.92 -25.51 -2.06
N GLU A 408 -25.04 -26.82 -2.28
CA GLU A 408 -24.05 -27.80 -1.81
C GLU A 408 -22.86 -27.98 -2.78
N VAL A 409 -22.93 -27.40 -3.99
CA VAL A 409 -21.87 -27.54 -5.00
C VAL A 409 -20.83 -26.43 -4.82
N PHE A 410 -19.55 -26.82 -4.74
CA PHE A 410 -18.41 -25.91 -4.77
C PHE A 410 -18.22 -25.35 -6.19
N LEU A 411 -18.74 -24.15 -6.41
CA LEU A 411 -18.78 -23.48 -7.71
C LEU A 411 -18.30 -22.02 -7.59
N PRO A 412 -16.98 -21.76 -7.63
CA PRO A 412 -16.45 -20.39 -7.57
C PRO A 412 -17.01 -19.46 -8.65
N GLU A 413 -17.34 -19.99 -9.82
CA GLU A 413 -17.92 -19.21 -10.92
C GLU A 413 -19.24 -18.50 -10.55
N ARG A 414 -19.93 -18.85 -9.46
CA ARG A 414 -21.12 -18.12 -9.01
C ARG A 414 -20.85 -16.68 -8.59
N PHE A 415 -19.59 -16.36 -8.34
CA PHE A 415 -19.12 -15.00 -8.02
C PHE A 415 -18.62 -14.24 -9.25
N MET A 416 -18.65 -14.86 -10.45
CA MET A 416 -18.35 -14.17 -11.71
C MET A 416 -19.45 -13.14 -11.98
N ASP A 417 -19.04 -11.91 -12.28
CA ASP A 417 -19.94 -10.76 -12.54
C ASP A 417 -20.91 -10.43 -11.39
N ASN A 418 -20.59 -10.86 -10.16
CA ASN A 418 -21.36 -10.59 -8.96
C ASN A 418 -20.56 -9.76 -7.95
N ASN A 419 -21.17 -8.68 -7.43
CA ASN A 419 -20.54 -7.76 -6.48
C ASN A 419 -20.57 -8.24 -5.02
N ILE A 420 -21.09 -9.44 -4.72
CA ILE A 420 -21.06 -10.00 -3.36
C ILE A 420 -19.63 -10.06 -2.82
N ASP A 421 -19.44 -9.46 -1.66
CA ASP A 421 -18.18 -9.45 -0.92
C ASP A 421 -18.34 -9.99 0.51
N ALA A 422 -17.21 -10.29 1.15
CA ALA A 422 -17.17 -10.79 2.52
C ALA A 422 -17.00 -9.66 3.57
N LYS A 423 -17.19 -8.39 3.19
CA LYS A 423 -16.89 -7.22 4.04
C LYS A 423 -18.06 -6.83 4.96
N GLY A 424 -19.06 -7.72 5.11
CA GLY A 424 -20.20 -7.56 6.02
C GLY A 424 -21.30 -6.63 5.52
N GLN A 425 -21.29 -6.29 4.23
CA GLN A 425 -22.36 -5.51 3.58
C GLN A 425 -23.36 -6.40 2.82
N HIS A 426 -22.89 -7.55 2.34
CA HIS A 426 -23.68 -8.58 1.66
C HIS A 426 -24.04 -9.69 2.65
N PHE A 427 -25.32 -9.77 3.05
CA PHE A 427 -25.76 -10.67 4.11
C PHE A 427 -25.91 -12.13 3.66
N GLU A 428 -25.70 -12.38 2.37
CA GLU A 428 -25.60 -13.69 1.75
C GLU A 428 -24.25 -14.36 2.07
N LEU A 429 -23.19 -13.58 2.32
CA LEU A 429 -21.82 -14.06 2.59
C LEU A 429 -21.21 -13.35 3.81
N LEU A 430 -21.25 -13.99 4.97
CA LEU A 430 -20.88 -13.37 6.26
C LEU A 430 -19.77 -14.12 7.04
N PRO A 431 -18.63 -14.52 6.41
CA PRO A 431 -17.57 -15.24 7.13
C PRO A 431 -16.91 -14.41 8.24
N PHE A 432 -16.94 -13.08 8.12
CA PHE A 432 -16.40 -12.15 9.12
C PHE A 432 -17.49 -11.50 10.00
N GLY A 433 -18.75 -11.94 9.85
CA GLY A 433 -19.93 -11.30 10.45
C GLY A 433 -20.29 -9.96 9.82
N GLY A 434 -20.98 -9.10 10.58
CA GLY A 434 -21.43 -7.78 10.13
C GLY A 434 -21.78 -6.86 11.31
N GLY A 435 -22.07 -5.60 11.00
CA GLY A 435 -22.39 -4.56 12.00
C GLY A 435 -21.20 -4.15 12.85
N ARG A 436 -21.45 -3.58 14.03
CA ARG A 436 -20.40 -3.07 14.93
C ARG A 436 -19.39 -4.13 15.37
N ARG A 437 -19.82 -5.39 15.52
CA ARG A 437 -18.97 -6.52 15.96
C ARG A 437 -18.34 -7.29 14.80
N ILE A 438 -18.30 -6.74 13.59
CA ILE A 438 -17.58 -7.37 12.47
C ILE A 438 -16.10 -7.57 12.84
N CYS A 439 -15.44 -8.60 12.29
CA CYS A 439 -14.02 -8.85 12.54
C CYS A 439 -13.17 -7.56 12.38
N PRO A 440 -12.28 -7.21 13.34
CA PRO A 440 -11.40 -6.05 13.20
C PRO A 440 -10.25 -6.28 12.21
N ALA A 441 -9.84 -7.54 12.03
CA ALA A 441 -8.65 -7.94 11.28
C ALA A 441 -8.97 -8.53 9.89
N ILE A 442 -10.07 -8.11 9.25
CA ILE A 442 -10.52 -8.65 7.93
C ILE A 442 -9.39 -8.59 6.91
N TYR A 443 -8.70 -7.44 6.84
CA TYR A 443 -7.62 -7.24 5.88
C TYR A 443 -6.44 -8.16 6.17
N MET A 444 -5.99 -8.25 7.43
CA MET A 444 -4.89 -9.13 7.83
C MET A 444 -5.20 -10.61 7.54
N GLY A 445 -6.41 -11.09 7.88
CA GLY A 445 -6.81 -12.48 7.66
C GLY A 445 -7.00 -12.83 6.18
N THR A 446 -7.69 -11.97 5.42
CA THR A 446 -7.91 -12.17 3.97
C THR A 446 -6.58 -12.25 3.23
N THR A 447 -5.68 -11.31 3.50
CA THR A 447 -4.35 -11.26 2.85
C THR A 447 -3.48 -12.46 3.19
N MET A 448 -3.57 -12.99 4.42
CA MET A 448 -2.85 -14.20 4.81
C MET A 448 -3.34 -15.43 4.03
N VAL A 449 -4.66 -15.59 3.89
CA VAL A 449 -5.28 -16.69 3.14
C VAL A 449 -4.96 -16.60 1.65
N GLU A 450 -5.13 -15.43 1.04
CA GLU A 450 -4.83 -15.18 -0.37
C GLU A 450 -3.36 -15.50 -0.67
N PHE A 451 -2.45 -14.92 0.12
CA PHE A 451 -1.01 -15.07 -0.08
C PHE A 451 -0.51 -16.51 0.13
N GLY A 452 -1.02 -17.20 1.15
CA GLY A 452 -0.68 -18.60 1.42
C GLY A 452 -1.18 -19.54 0.32
N LEU A 453 -2.45 -19.42 -0.09
CA LEU A 453 -3.02 -20.25 -1.15
C LEU A 453 -2.38 -19.99 -2.51
N ALA A 454 -2.13 -18.73 -2.86
CA ALA A 454 -1.52 -18.37 -4.13
C ALA A 454 -0.17 -19.09 -4.29
N ASN A 455 0.69 -19.03 -3.29
CA ASN A 455 2.01 -19.67 -3.32
C ASN A 455 1.92 -21.21 -3.33
N LEU A 456 1.02 -21.82 -2.54
CA LEU A 456 0.79 -23.27 -2.58
C LEU A 456 0.35 -23.77 -3.97
N LEU A 457 -0.54 -23.03 -4.63
CA LEU A 457 -1.08 -23.39 -5.94
C LEU A 457 -0.11 -23.07 -7.09
N TYR A 458 0.73 -22.06 -6.91
CA TYR A 458 1.73 -21.67 -7.88
C TYR A 458 2.86 -22.70 -8.00
N HIS A 459 3.43 -23.09 -6.86
CA HIS A 459 4.65 -23.92 -6.81
C HIS A 459 4.41 -25.41 -7.07
N PHE A 460 3.24 -25.92 -6.66
CA PHE A 460 2.97 -27.35 -6.65
C PHE A 460 1.76 -27.69 -7.51
N ASP A 461 1.89 -28.79 -8.25
CA ASP A 461 0.75 -29.61 -8.63
C ASP A 461 0.43 -30.54 -7.45
N TRP A 462 -0.85 -30.77 -7.18
CA TRP A 462 -1.29 -31.52 -6.02
C TRP A 462 -1.97 -32.82 -6.44
N LYS A 463 -1.50 -33.93 -5.88
CA LYS A 463 -2.07 -35.27 -6.09
C LYS A 463 -2.57 -35.88 -4.80
N LEU A 464 -3.46 -36.85 -4.93
CA LEU A 464 -3.86 -37.69 -3.81
C LEU A 464 -2.79 -38.75 -3.54
N PRO A 465 -2.62 -39.19 -2.28
CA PRO A 465 -1.78 -40.34 -1.96
C PRO A 465 -2.19 -41.60 -2.73
N GLU A 466 -1.26 -42.53 -2.91
CA GLU A 466 -1.52 -43.77 -3.65
C GLU A 466 -2.66 -44.57 -3.01
N GLY A 467 -3.63 -45.00 -3.81
CA GLY A 467 -4.82 -45.72 -3.35
C GLY A 467 -5.96 -44.85 -2.82
N VAL A 468 -5.80 -43.52 -2.77
CA VAL A 468 -6.84 -42.58 -2.34
C VAL A 468 -7.53 -41.96 -3.56
N GLU A 469 -8.85 -42.07 -3.63
CA GLU A 469 -9.68 -41.43 -4.64
C GLU A 469 -10.35 -40.14 -4.11
N VAL A 470 -10.85 -39.31 -5.03
CA VAL A 470 -11.55 -38.05 -4.67
C VAL A 470 -12.73 -38.27 -3.71
N LYS A 471 -13.42 -39.42 -3.83
CA LYS A 471 -14.56 -39.78 -2.97
C LYS A 471 -14.16 -40.09 -1.53
N ASP A 472 -12.88 -40.38 -1.29
CA ASP A 472 -12.34 -40.72 0.03
C ASP A 472 -11.94 -39.47 0.83
N ILE A 473 -11.92 -38.29 0.19
CA ILE A 473 -11.70 -37.01 0.87
C ILE A 473 -13.02 -36.59 1.54
N ASP A 474 -13.09 -36.79 2.86
CA ASP A 474 -14.23 -36.34 3.64
C ASP A 474 -14.28 -34.81 3.77
N VAL A 475 -15.48 -34.31 4.05
CA VAL A 475 -15.74 -32.93 4.44
C VAL A 475 -16.40 -32.90 5.82
N GLU A 476 -16.01 -33.83 6.70
CA GLU A 476 -16.51 -33.88 8.06
C GLU A 476 -15.91 -32.74 8.89
N GLU A 477 -16.75 -32.14 9.72
CA GLU A 477 -16.44 -31.00 10.56
C GLU A 477 -16.19 -31.48 12.00
N ALA A 478 -15.15 -30.94 12.64
CA ALA A 478 -14.89 -31.15 14.07
C ALA A 478 -15.69 -30.14 14.91
N PRO A 479 -16.19 -30.54 16.10
CA PRO A 479 -16.88 -29.63 17.00
C PRO A 479 -15.92 -28.58 17.59
N GLY A 480 -16.41 -27.36 17.76
CA GLY A 480 -15.64 -26.29 18.40
C GLY A 480 -16.23 -24.90 18.20
N LEU A 481 -15.56 -23.90 18.79
CA LEU A 481 -15.83 -22.49 18.52
C LEU A 481 -15.53 -22.13 17.06
N THR A 482 -14.45 -22.70 16.53
CA THR A 482 -14.08 -22.72 15.12
C THR A 482 -14.25 -24.14 14.57
N VAL A 483 -14.65 -24.26 13.29
CA VAL A 483 -14.90 -25.56 12.66
C VAL A 483 -13.70 -26.00 11.82
N ASN A 484 -12.90 -26.85 12.43
CA ASN A 484 -11.79 -27.54 11.77
C ASN A 484 -12.30 -28.71 10.91
N LYS A 485 -11.52 -29.09 9.90
CA LYS A 485 -11.72 -30.37 9.22
C LYS A 485 -11.41 -31.50 10.20
N LYS A 486 -12.31 -32.49 10.32
CA LYS A 486 -12.21 -33.57 11.32
C LYS A 486 -11.04 -34.51 11.05
N ASN A 487 -10.86 -34.92 9.79
CA ASN A 487 -9.70 -35.72 9.39
C ASN A 487 -8.70 -34.85 8.62
N GLU A 488 -7.42 -35.15 8.76
CA GLU A 488 -6.35 -34.38 8.15
C GLU A 488 -6.34 -34.45 6.62
N LEU A 489 -6.01 -33.35 5.94
CA LEU A 489 -5.84 -33.33 4.49
C LEU A 489 -4.39 -33.71 4.14
N LEU A 490 -4.21 -34.93 3.62
CA LEU A 490 -2.93 -35.40 3.09
C LEU A 490 -2.92 -35.28 1.56
N LEU A 491 -1.98 -34.50 1.02
CA LEU A 491 -1.75 -34.41 -0.43
C LEU A 491 -0.28 -34.66 -0.77
N VAL A 492 -0.01 -35.22 -1.94
CA VAL A 492 1.34 -35.40 -2.47
C VAL A 492 1.67 -34.20 -3.36
N PRO A 493 2.64 -33.34 -2.98
CA PRO A 493 3.06 -32.23 -3.80
C PRO A 493 3.97 -32.71 -4.94
N GLU A 494 3.73 -32.23 -6.15
CA GLU A 494 4.63 -32.37 -7.28
C GLU A 494 5.18 -31.01 -7.66
N MET A 495 6.50 -30.87 -7.54
CA MET A 495 7.23 -29.68 -7.96
C MET A 495 6.94 -29.39 -9.44
N ARG A 496 6.49 -28.18 -9.74
CA ARG A 496 6.41 -27.68 -11.12
C ARG A 496 7.79 -27.85 -11.77
N ARG A 497 7.87 -28.47 -12.96
CA ARG A 497 9.15 -28.75 -13.67
C ARG A 497 10.02 -27.51 -13.94
N SER A 498 9.47 -26.29 -13.82
CA SER A 498 10.20 -25.02 -13.90
C SER A 498 10.67 -24.45 -12.55
N CYS A 499 10.28 -25.06 -11.41
CA CYS A 499 10.58 -24.60 -10.05
C CYS A 499 11.50 -25.55 -9.25
N ALA A 500 12.01 -26.65 -9.83
CA ALA A 500 12.97 -27.51 -9.14
C ALA A 500 14.22 -26.69 -8.74
N VAL A 501 14.25 -26.26 -7.48
CA VAL A 501 15.34 -25.49 -6.88
C VAL A 501 16.60 -26.35 -6.92
N PHE A 502 17.60 -25.84 -7.63
CA PHE A 502 18.95 -26.34 -7.64
C PHE A 502 19.51 -26.33 -6.22
N ASN A 503 19.63 -27.52 -5.62
CA ASN A 503 20.53 -27.73 -4.50
C ASN A 503 21.94 -27.30 -4.92
N HIS A 504 22.56 -26.49 -4.08
CA HIS A 504 23.85 -25.85 -4.29
C HIS A 504 24.98 -26.88 -4.50
N LYS A 505 25.16 -27.37 -5.72
CA LYS A 505 26.41 -27.91 -6.24
C LYS A 505 26.54 -27.54 -7.72
N ASN A 506 27.35 -26.51 -7.98
CA ASN A 506 28.00 -26.19 -9.25
C ASN A 506 27.34 -26.76 -10.52
N ARG A 507 26.40 -26.01 -11.12
CA ARG A 507 26.16 -26.05 -12.57
C ARG A 507 25.40 -24.80 -13.05
N ARG A 508 26.05 -24.03 -13.92
CA ARG A 508 25.56 -22.83 -14.62
C ARG A 508 24.30 -23.16 -15.44
N ASN A 509 23.15 -22.57 -15.12
CA ASN A 509 22.04 -22.44 -16.06
C ASN A 509 21.84 -20.94 -16.35
N TYR A 510 21.75 -20.61 -17.63
CA TYR A 510 21.93 -19.28 -18.20
C TYR A 510 20.88 -18.27 -17.70
N GLN A 511 21.27 -17.35 -16.81
CA GLN A 511 20.54 -16.11 -16.58
C GLN A 511 20.42 -15.36 -17.91
N ARG A 512 19.19 -15.06 -18.35
CA ARG A 512 18.97 -14.16 -19.48
C ARG A 512 19.19 -12.73 -18.99
N THR A 513 20.45 -12.31 -18.97
CA THR A 513 20.81 -10.91 -18.77
C THR A 513 20.39 -10.09 -19.99
N PRO A 514 20.03 -8.80 -19.82
CA PRO A 514 19.77 -7.95 -20.98
C PRO A 514 20.96 -7.97 -21.96
N PRO A 515 20.73 -7.82 -23.27
CA PRO A 515 21.78 -7.72 -24.26
C PRO A 515 22.75 -6.60 -23.88
N SER A 516 24.04 -6.86 -24.03
CA SER A 516 25.09 -5.94 -23.62
C SER A 516 26.06 -5.68 -24.78
N PRO A 517 26.30 -4.42 -25.16
CA PRO A 517 27.39 -4.11 -26.07
C PRO A 517 28.73 -4.52 -25.46
N PRO A 518 29.71 -4.94 -26.30
CA PRO A 518 31.06 -5.22 -25.84
C PRO A 518 31.64 -4.02 -25.08
N GLY A 519 32.07 -4.25 -23.84
CA GLY A 519 32.72 -3.27 -22.98
C GLY A 519 34.23 -3.50 -22.90
N CYS A 520 35.00 -2.44 -22.70
CA CYS A 520 36.44 -2.53 -22.45
C CYS A 520 36.71 -2.98 -21.01
N PRO A 521 37.87 -3.63 -20.73
CA PRO A 521 38.30 -3.86 -19.36
C PRO A 521 38.32 -2.56 -18.54
N ILE A 522 37.95 -2.65 -17.26
CA ILE A 522 37.96 -1.54 -16.27
C ILE A 522 36.89 -0.46 -16.50
N ILE A 523 36.85 0.16 -17.68
CA ILE A 523 35.92 1.28 -17.99
C ILE A 523 34.56 0.80 -18.52
N GLY A 524 34.45 -0.47 -18.89
CA GLY A 524 33.23 -1.06 -19.44
C GLY A 524 32.76 -0.32 -20.70
N ASN A 525 31.53 0.15 -20.70
CA ASN A 525 30.85 0.82 -21.80
C ASN A 525 30.96 2.36 -21.75
N LEU A 526 31.74 2.94 -20.82
CA LEU A 526 31.89 4.41 -20.73
C LEU A 526 32.39 5.04 -22.03
N HIS A 527 33.29 4.36 -22.76
CA HIS A 527 33.82 4.80 -24.05
C HIS A 527 32.77 4.89 -25.17
N GLN A 528 31.56 4.34 -24.97
CA GLN A 528 30.47 4.36 -25.93
C GLN A 528 29.48 5.50 -25.66
N LEU A 529 29.68 6.25 -24.57
CA LEU A 529 28.89 7.44 -24.24
C LEU A 529 29.63 8.68 -24.77
N GLY A 530 29.01 9.39 -25.71
CA GLY A 530 29.48 10.70 -26.15
C GLY A 530 29.07 11.82 -25.20
N GLU A 531 29.26 13.07 -25.64
CA GLU A 531 28.87 14.27 -24.86
C GLU A 531 27.38 14.29 -24.51
N LEU A 532 26.52 13.71 -25.35
CA LEU A 532 25.08 13.55 -25.12
C LEU A 532 24.75 12.06 -24.87
N PRO A 533 24.74 11.59 -23.61
CA PRO A 533 24.57 10.18 -23.30
C PRO A 533 23.23 9.62 -23.78
N HIS A 534 22.12 10.38 -23.66
CA HIS A 534 20.79 9.93 -24.10
C HIS A 534 20.74 9.59 -25.58
N GLN A 535 21.39 10.38 -26.45
CA GLN A 535 21.45 10.08 -27.88
C GLN A 535 22.35 8.87 -28.17
N SER A 536 23.47 8.76 -27.47
CA SER A 536 24.38 7.60 -27.58
C SER A 536 23.67 6.31 -27.18
N LEU A 537 22.92 6.36 -26.08
CA LEU A 537 22.11 5.26 -25.56
C LEU A 537 20.94 4.91 -26.48
N TRP A 538 20.30 5.89 -27.11
CA TRP A 538 19.28 5.63 -28.14
C TRP A 538 19.86 4.92 -29.36
N LYS A 539 21.02 5.34 -29.87
CA LYS A 539 21.71 4.65 -30.98
C LYS A 539 22.03 3.19 -30.63
N LEU A 540 22.48 2.96 -29.39
CA LEU A 540 22.72 1.60 -28.89
C LEU A 540 21.42 0.79 -28.75
N SER A 541 20.33 1.38 -28.24
CA SER A 541 19.06 0.67 -28.06
C SER A 541 18.45 0.22 -29.39
N LYS A 542 18.67 0.94 -30.49
CA LYS A 542 18.28 0.48 -31.85
C LYS A 542 19.01 -0.79 -32.29
N LYS A 543 20.18 -1.11 -31.71
CA LYS A 543 20.93 -2.34 -31.99
C LYS A 543 20.69 -3.46 -30.97
N TYR A 544 20.60 -3.12 -29.69
CA TYR A 544 20.54 -4.10 -28.59
C TYR A 544 19.13 -4.31 -28.02
N GLY A 545 18.15 -3.51 -28.46
CA GLY A 545 16.76 -3.58 -28.02
C GLY A 545 16.41 -2.55 -26.94
N PRO A 546 15.12 -2.51 -26.54
CA PRO A 546 14.59 -1.49 -25.63
C PRO A 546 15.02 -1.66 -24.16
N VAL A 547 15.61 -2.82 -23.82
CA VAL A 547 16.24 -3.11 -22.53
C VAL A 547 17.66 -3.60 -22.82
N MET A 548 18.67 -2.86 -22.37
CA MET A 548 20.06 -3.24 -22.55
C MET A 548 20.88 -3.03 -21.28
N LEU A 549 21.89 -3.88 -21.08
CA LEU A 549 22.80 -3.83 -19.94
C LEU A 549 24.11 -3.19 -20.37
N LEU A 550 24.51 -2.15 -19.64
CA LEU A 550 25.82 -1.53 -19.72
C LEU A 550 26.58 -1.75 -18.41
N LYS A 551 27.90 -1.82 -18.49
CA LYS A 551 28.80 -1.69 -17.35
C LYS A 551 29.45 -0.32 -17.43
N LEU A 552 28.99 0.64 -16.63
CA LEU A 552 29.63 1.95 -16.56
C LEU A 552 30.76 1.86 -15.53
N GLY A 553 32.00 1.73 -16.01
CA GLY A 553 33.11 1.26 -15.19
C GLY A 553 32.88 -0.19 -14.73
N ARG A 554 32.68 -0.38 -13.42
CA ARG A 554 32.31 -1.66 -12.80
C ARG A 554 30.84 -1.75 -12.38
N VAL A 555 30.06 -0.69 -12.61
CA VAL A 555 28.67 -0.63 -12.12
C VAL A 555 27.69 -1.11 -13.19
N PRO A 556 26.89 -2.16 -12.92
CA PRO A 556 25.84 -2.60 -13.84
C PRO A 556 24.73 -1.55 -13.94
N THR A 557 24.40 -1.17 -15.16
CA THR A 557 23.44 -0.12 -15.48
C THR A 557 22.54 -0.59 -16.61
N VAL A 558 21.24 -0.67 -16.36
CA VAL A 558 20.23 -1.04 -17.34
C VAL A 558 19.59 0.21 -17.90
N ILE A 559 19.45 0.23 -19.22
CA ILE A 559 18.85 1.32 -19.97
C ILE A 559 17.52 0.83 -20.54
N VAL A 560 16.47 1.59 -20.26
CA VAL A 560 15.09 1.35 -20.68
C VAL A 560 14.73 2.42 -21.71
N SER A 561 14.29 2.04 -22.91
CA SER A 561 14.13 2.96 -24.05
C SER A 561 12.81 2.83 -24.83
N SER A 562 11.84 2.07 -24.32
CA SER A 562 10.47 2.02 -24.87
C SER A 562 9.41 2.32 -23.81
N SER A 563 8.24 2.80 -24.23
CA SER A 563 7.10 3.10 -23.35
C SER A 563 6.68 1.88 -22.52
N GLU A 564 6.59 0.69 -23.14
CA GLU A 564 6.22 -0.55 -22.44
C GLU A 564 7.27 -0.94 -21.38
N THR A 565 8.55 -0.87 -21.72
CA THR A 565 9.62 -1.17 -20.75
C THR A 565 9.71 -0.13 -19.64
N ALA A 566 9.39 1.13 -19.93
CA ALA A 566 9.29 2.19 -18.93
C ALA A 566 8.09 1.97 -18.00
N LYS A 567 6.95 1.49 -18.51
CA LYS A 567 5.80 1.07 -17.71
C LYS A 567 6.14 -0.11 -16.80
N GLN A 568 6.88 -1.09 -17.30
CA GLN A 568 7.38 -2.19 -16.48
C GLN A 568 8.27 -1.68 -15.33
N ALA A 569 9.23 -0.80 -15.61
CA ALA A 569 10.10 -0.24 -14.58
C ALA A 569 9.40 0.70 -13.59
N LEU A 570 8.62 1.66 -14.07
CA LEU A 570 8.13 2.80 -13.29
C LEU A 570 6.72 2.60 -12.73
N LYS A 571 6.00 1.54 -13.12
CA LYS A 571 4.65 1.23 -12.61
C LYS A 571 4.55 -0.19 -12.07
N ILE A 572 4.90 -1.19 -12.88
CA ILE A 572 4.73 -2.60 -12.49
C ILE A 572 5.77 -2.99 -11.44
N HIS A 573 7.04 -2.65 -11.67
CA HIS A 573 8.18 -2.95 -10.79
C HIS A 573 8.73 -1.71 -10.10
N ASP A 574 7.89 -0.66 -9.92
CA ASP A 574 8.30 0.61 -9.33
C ASP A 574 8.96 0.41 -7.97
N LEU A 575 8.34 -0.38 -7.08
CA LEU A 575 8.88 -0.64 -5.74
C LEU A 575 10.21 -1.42 -5.78
N HIS A 576 10.47 -2.23 -6.80
CA HIS A 576 11.75 -2.94 -6.91
C HIS A 576 12.90 -2.02 -7.31
N CYS A 577 12.64 -0.86 -7.91
CA CYS A 577 13.69 0.02 -8.43
C CYS A 577 13.49 1.52 -8.13
N CYS A 578 12.66 1.89 -7.16
CA CYS A 578 12.42 3.31 -6.85
C CYS A 578 13.45 3.95 -5.92
N SER A 579 14.50 3.23 -5.49
CA SER A 579 15.60 3.85 -4.74
C SER A 579 16.53 4.64 -5.66
N ARG A 580 17.45 5.40 -5.05
CA ARG A 580 18.46 6.19 -5.73
C ARG A 580 19.84 5.59 -5.48
N PRO A 581 20.70 5.52 -6.52
CA PRO A 581 22.08 5.12 -6.33
C PRO A 581 22.86 6.23 -5.61
N GLY A 582 23.84 5.83 -4.80
CA GLY A 582 24.68 6.77 -4.07
C GLY A 582 25.72 7.45 -4.98
N PHE A 583 25.34 8.56 -5.61
CA PHE A 583 26.29 9.42 -6.35
C PHE A 583 27.03 10.37 -5.43
N ALA A 584 28.32 10.60 -5.68
CA ALA A 584 29.15 11.53 -4.92
C ALA A 584 28.65 12.98 -5.03
N GLY A 585 28.36 13.45 -6.25
CA GLY A 585 27.80 14.80 -6.46
C GLY A 585 26.55 15.07 -5.62
N ALA A 586 25.56 14.17 -5.70
CA ALA A 586 24.35 14.28 -4.91
C ALA A 586 24.63 14.19 -3.41
N ARG A 587 25.47 13.25 -2.94
CA ARG A 587 25.76 13.11 -1.52
C ARG A 587 26.28 14.40 -0.89
N GLU A 588 27.27 15.02 -1.53
CA GLU A 588 27.92 16.21 -1.02
C GLU A 588 26.97 17.42 -1.04
N LEU A 589 26.28 17.67 -2.16
CA LEU A 589 25.45 18.86 -2.32
C LEU A 589 24.09 18.76 -1.62
N SER A 590 23.56 17.55 -1.43
CA SER A 590 22.25 17.32 -0.84
C SER A 590 22.30 16.99 0.66
N TYR A 591 23.37 17.45 1.32
CA TYR A 591 23.59 17.29 2.76
C TYR A 591 23.53 15.84 3.23
N ASN A 592 24.20 14.94 2.49
CA ASN A 592 24.19 13.50 2.71
C ASN A 592 22.80 12.88 2.51
N TYR A 593 22.17 13.21 1.38
CA TYR A 593 20.91 12.63 0.93
C TYR A 593 19.71 13.00 1.80
N LEU A 594 19.66 14.23 2.30
CA LEU A 594 18.54 14.78 3.07
C LEU A 594 17.55 15.58 2.18
N ASP A 595 17.66 15.43 0.86
CA ASP A 595 16.80 16.10 -0.13
C ASP A 595 15.58 15.23 -0.51
N ILE A 596 14.84 15.62 -1.55
CA ILE A 596 13.67 14.87 -2.05
C ILE A 596 14.06 14.00 -3.26
N ALA A 597 14.98 14.48 -4.09
CA ALA A 597 15.29 13.92 -5.41
C ALA A 597 16.21 12.69 -5.36
N PHE A 598 17.26 12.75 -4.55
CA PHE A 598 18.40 11.83 -4.50
C PHE A 598 18.42 10.92 -3.27
N SER A 599 17.58 11.16 -2.26
CA SER A 599 17.51 10.27 -1.09
C SER A 599 17.15 8.84 -1.46
N PRO A 600 17.75 7.82 -0.81
CA PRO A 600 17.31 6.44 -0.90
C PRO A 600 15.82 6.28 -0.59
N TYR A 601 15.21 5.19 -1.06
CA TYR A 601 13.81 4.93 -0.74
C TYR A 601 13.69 4.26 0.64
N ASP A 602 13.28 5.02 1.64
CA ASP A 602 13.04 4.59 3.03
C ASP A 602 11.88 5.40 3.64
N ASP A 603 11.64 5.25 4.95
CA ASP A 603 10.58 5.98 5.65
C ASP A 603 10.85 7.48 5.75
N TYR A 604 12.12 7.89 5.86
CA TYR A 604 12.52 9.29 5.81
C TYR A 604 12.09 9.94 4.48
N TRP A 605 12.44 9.31 3.35
CA TRP A 605 12.06 9.84 2.04
C TRP A 605 10.54 9.89 1.85
N LYS A 606 9.77 8.92 2.37
CA LYS A 606 8.30 8.94 2.29
C LYS A 606 7.71 10.16 3.00
N GLU A 607 8.20 10.51 4.19
CA GLU A 607 7.72 11.67 4.95
C GLU A 607 8.15 12.99 4.32
N VAL A 608 9.41 13.12 3.87
CA VAL A 608 9.88 14.30 3.15
C VAL A 608 9.12 14.49 1.84
N ARG A 609 8.84 13.40 1.12
CA ARG A 609 8.02 13.42 -0.10
C ARG A 609 6.60 13.87 0.19
N LYS A 610 6.00 13.38 1.28
CA LYS A 610 4.65 13.75 1.72
C LYS A 610 4.59 15.24 2.10
N LEU A 611 5.53 15.72 2.91
CA LEU A 611 5.67 17.14 3.25
C LEU A 611 5.77 18.00 2.00
N ALA A 612 6.63 17.64 1.05
CA ALA A 612 6.79 18.40 -0.19
C ALA A 612 5.48 18.47 -1.01
N VAL A 613 4.78 17.35 -1.18
CA VAL A 613 3.53 17.31 -1.98
C VAL A 613 2.35 17.98 -1.28
N GLN A 614 2.25 17.86 0.05
CA GLN A 614 1.11 18.35 0.82
C GLN A 614 1.25 19.82 1.22
N GLU A 615 2.45 20.26 1.56
CA GLU A 615 2.67 21.61 2.11
C GLU A 615 3.29 22.56 1.08
N LEU A 616 4.34 22.13 0.36
CA LEU A 616 5.06 23.02 -0.57
C LEU A 616 4.41 23.11 -1.96
N PHE A 617 3.97 21.98 -2.50
CA PHE A 617 3.52 21.88 -3.89
C PHE A 617 2.02 21.53 -4.03
N SER A 618 1.24 21.72 -2.97
CA SER A 618 -0.21 21.51 -3.03
C SER A 618 -0.88 22.50 -3.98
N SER A 619 -2.04 22.13 -4.51
CA SER A 619 -2.82 23.03 -5.37
C SER A 619 -3.13 24.35 -4.66
N LYS A 620 -3.49 24.29 -3.38
CA LYS A 620 -3.72 25.47 -2.53
C LYS A 620 -2.50 26.40 -2.50
N GLN A 621 -1.30 25.85 -2.30
CA GLN A 621 -0.07 26.64 -2.24
C GLN A 621 0.33 27.18 -3.62
N VAL A 622 0.14 26.42 -4.69
CA VAL A 622 0.41 26.92 -6.05
C VAL A 622 -0.55 28.06 -6.45
N HIS A 623 -1.79 28.03 -5.96
CA HIS A 623 -2.73 29.14 -6.14
C HIS A 623 -2.40 30.35 -5.25
N SER A 624 -1.91 30.16 -4.03
CA SER A 624 -1.59 31.28 -3.12
C SER A 624 -0.46 32.16 -3.66
N ILE A 625 0.49 31.59 -4.41
CA ILE A 625 1.60 32.32 -5.04
C ILE A 625 1.24 32.94 -6.40
N GLN A 626 -0.01 32.81 -6.87
CA GLN A 626 -0.41 33.32 -8.18
C GLN A 626 -0.27 34.85 -8.34
N PRO A 627 -0.68 35.70 -7.37
CA PRO A 627 -0.51 37.15 -7.50
C PRO A 627 0.96 37.56 -7.71
N MET A 628 1.87 36.79 -7.13
CA MET A 628 3.31 36.97 -7.25
C MET A 628 3.82 36.62 -8.65
N LYS A 629 3.33 35.50 -9.21
CA LYS A 629 3.62 35.13 -10.61
C LYS A 629 3.10 36.19 -11.58
N ASP A 630 1.91 36.74 -11.33
CA ASP A 630 1.33 37.80 -12.15
C ASP A 630 2.20 39.05 -12.15
N GLU A 631 2.76 39.43 -10.99
CA GLU A 631 3.67 40.57 -10.87
C GLU A 631 4.99 40.35 -11.63
N GLU A 632 5.63 39.19 -11.48
CA GLU A 632 6.91 38.90 -12.15
C GLU A 632 6.74 38.75 -13.67
N VAL A 633 5.66 38.11 -14.12
CA VAL A 633 5.34 38.04 -15.55
C VAL A 633 5.02 39.44 -16.09
N LYS A 634 4.34 40.30 -15.33
CA LYS A 634 4.12 41.68 -15.76
C LYS A 634 5.44 42.42 -15.98
N LYS A 635 6.38 42.35 -15.01
CA LYS A 635 7.72 42.97 -15.16
C LYS A 635 8.44 42.48 -16.41
N LEU A 636 8.34 41.18 -16.70
CA LEU A 636 8.89 40.59 -17.91
C LEU A 636 8.26 41.18 -19.17
N ILE A 637 6.92 41.26 -19.24
CA ILE A 637 6.20 41.80 -20.39
C ILE A 637 6.50 43.29 -20.59
N ASP A 638 6.63 44.06 -19.51
CA ASP A 638 7.02 45.48 -19.57
C ASP A 638 8.45 45.63 -20.14
N SER A 639 9.41 44.84 -19.65
CA SER A 639 10.80 44.82 -20.16
C SER A 639 10.89 44.40 -21.63
N ILE A 640 10.13 43.39 -22.04
CA ILE A 640 10.07 42.96 -23.46
C ILE A 640 9.38 44.03 -24.31
N SER A 641 8.38 44.76 -23.77
CA SER A 641 7.72 45.86 -24.47
C SER A 641 8.66 47.01 -24.79
N GLU A 642 9.57 47.35 -23.88
CA GLU A 642 10.63 48.34 -24.13
C GLU A 642 11.55 47.89 -25.27
N SER A 643 11.97 46.63 -25.25
CA SER A 643 12.79 46.04 -26.32
C SER A 643 12.05 46.01 -27.66
N ALA A 644 10.75 45.71 -27.64
CA ALA A 644 9.90 45.70 -28.83
C ALA A 644 9.73 47.11 -29.44
N ALA A 645 9.62 48.15 -28.61
CA ALA A 645 9.57 49.54 -29.07
C ALA A 645 10.87 49.96 -29.76
N GLN A 646 12.01 49.46 -29.28
CA GLN A 646 13.34 49.71 -29.84
C GLN A 646 13.73 48.73 -30.96
N LYS A 647 12.91 47.70 -31.22
CA LYS A 647 13.20 46.58 -32.13
C LYS A 647 14.54 45.89 -31.81
N THR A 648 14.90 45.82 -30.53
CA THR A 648 16.14 45.19 -30.10
C THR A 648 15.96 43.67 -29.97
N PRO A 649 16.93 42.86 -30.43
CA PRO A 649 16.91 41.42 -30.17
C PRO A 649 17.04 41.12 -28.67
N ILE A 650 16.30 40.12 -28.20
CA ILE A 650 16.36 39.66 -26.81
C ILE A 650 16.86 38.21 -26.76
N ASN A 651 17.63 37.90 -25.72
CA ASN A 651 18.06 36.54 -25.42
C ASN A 651 17.02 35.86 -24.52
N LEU A 652 16.21 34.99 -25.11
CA LEU A 652 15.13 34.32 -24.38
C LEU A 652 15.62 33.36 -23.30
N ASN A 653 16.84 32.81 -23.40
CA ASN A 653 17.35 31.90 -22.37
C ASN A 653 17.55 32.65 -21.05
N LYS A 654 18.25 33.79 -21.11
CA LYS A 654 18.49 34.65 -19.94
C LYS A 654 17.19 35.25 -19.40
N THR A 655 16.34 35.73 -20.30
CA THR A 655 15.07 36.37 -19.96
C THR A 655 14.10 35.40 -19.26
N LEU A 656 13.94 34.17 -19.77
CA LEU A 656 13.07 33.16 -19.18
C LEU A 656 13.66 32.57 -17.89
N LEU A 657 14.99 32.41 -17.82
CA LEU A 657 15.66 32.00 -16.59
C LEU A 657 15.45 33.05 -15.49
N ALA A 658 15.65 34.33 -15.79
CA ALA A 658 15.41 35.41 -14.82
C ALA A 658 13.98 35.37 -14.27
N LEU A 659 12.97 35.14 -15.13
CA LEU A 659 11.57 34.98 -14.69
C LEU A 659 11.42 33.82 -13.68
N THR A 660 11.90 32.63 -14.01
CA THR A 660 11.72 31.47 -13.15
C THR A 660 12.53 31.58 -11.86
N VAL A 661 13.74 32.14 -11.91
CA VAL A 661 14.52 32.46 -10.70
C VAL A 661 13.74 33.42 -9.81
N SER A 662 13.20 34.52 -10.35
CA SER A 662 12.43 35.48 -9.57
C SER A 662 11.23 34.84 -8.88
N VAL A 663 10.46 34.03 -9.61
CA VAL A 663 9.30 33.32 -9.05
C VAL A 663 9.73 32.32 -7.97
N VAL A 664 10.77 31.52 -8.20
CA VAL A 664 11.22 30.53 -7.21
C VAL A 664 11.82 31.20 -5.98
N CYS A 665 12.67 32.21 -6.15
CA CYS A 665 13.30 32.92 -5.04
C CYS A 665 12.29 33.66 -4.16
N ARG A 666 11.31 34.33 -4.76
CA ARG A 666 10.26 34.99 -3.98
C ARG A 666 9.31 33.97 -3.32
N THR A 667 9.02 32.84 -3.97
CA THR A 667 8.17 31.77 -3.38
C THR A 667 8.86 31.08 -2.20
N ALA A 668 10.15 30.78 -2.35
CA ALA A 668 10.89 29.99 -1.38
C ALA A 668 11.43 30.85 -0.22
N PHE A 669 11.89 32.07 -0.50
CA PHE A 669 12.63 32.90 0.47
C PHE A 669 11.99 34.27 0.74
N SER A 670 10.92 34.66 0.04
CA SER A 670 10.37 36.04 0.08
C SER A 670 11.39 37.13 -0.24
N VAL A 671 12.41 36.82 -1.06
CA VAL A 671 13.45 37.77 -1.46
C VAL A 671 13.27 38.13 -2.94
N ASN A 672 13.18 39.43 -3.22
CA ASN A 672 13.17 39.95 -4.58
C ASN A 672 14.50 39.67 -5.30
N PHE A 673 14.41 39.21 -6.55
CA PHE A 673 15.57 38.93 -7.39
C PHE A 673 16.30 40.22 -7.80
N GLU A 674 15.55 41.24 -8.24
CA GLU A 674 16.11 42.53 -8.64
C GLU A 674 16.66 43.32 -7.44
N GLY A 675 17.87 43.86 -7.58
CA GLY A 675 18.51 44.70 -6.57
C GLY A 675 19.10 43.97 -5.35
N THR A 676 19.24 42.64 -5.39
CA THR A 676 19.85 41.83 -4.32
C THR A 676 21.06 41.01 -4.82
N VAL A 677 21.69 40.23 -3.93
CA VAL A 677 22.78 39.29 -4.26
C VAL A 677 22.37 38.27 -5.35
N LEU A 678 21.07 38.05 -5.55
CA LEU A 678 20.54 37.13 -6.54
C LEU A 678 20.75 37.61 -7.99
N ASN A 679 20.73 38.92 -8.25
CA ASN A 679 21.06 39.49 -9.56
C ASN A 679 22.58 39.75 -9.67
N SER A 680 23.39 38.76 -9.32
CA SER A 680 24.84 38.84 -9.43
C SER A 680 25.39 37.69 -10.27
N GLU A 681 26.46 37.97 -11.01
CA GLU A 681 27.22 36.93 -11.71
C GLU A 681 27.65 35.80 -10.76
N ARG A 682 27.89 36.14 -9.49
CA ARG A 682 28.20 35.19 -8.41
C ARG A 682 27.08 34.17 -8.20
N PHE A 683 25.81 34.58 -8.11
CA PHE A 683 24.69 33.65 -7.92
C PHE A 683 24.56 32.68 -9.10
N ASN A 684 24.58 33.20 -10.33
CA ASN A 684 24.51 32.38 -11.53
C ASN A 684 25.66 31.36 -11.60
N ASN A 685 26.86 31.77 -11.19
CA ASN A 685 28.01 30.87 -11.10
C ASN A 685 27.81 29.78 -10.03
N ILE A 686 27.27 30.10 -8.85
CA ILE A 686 26.99 29.11 -7.79
C ILE A 686 25.97 28.07 -8.27
N VAL A 687 24.86 28.51 -8.87
CA VAL A 687 23.80 27.62 -9.37
C VAL A 687 24.33 26.72 -10.49
N ARG A 688 24.99 27.30 -11.50
CA ARG A 688 25.56 26.53 -12.61
C ARG A 688 26.56 25.50 -12.10
N GLU A 689 27.45 25.91 -11.22
CA GLU A 689 28.43 25.02 -10.60
C GLU A 689 27.74 23.88 -9.82
N ALA A 690 26.70 24.18 -9.05
CA ALA A 690 25.95 23.18 -8.29
C ALA A 690 25.26 22.15 -9.21
N LEU A 691 24.60 22.60 -10.28
CA LEU A 691 23.98 21.72 -11.27
C LEU A 691 25.00 20.86 -12.03
N GLU A 692 26.15 21.44 -12.39
CA GLU A 692 27.27 20.69 -12.97
C GLU A 692 27.81 19.64 -12.01
N MET A 693 27.94 19.95 -10.71
CA MET A 693 28.42 18.99 -9.71
C MET A 693 27.40 17.88 -9.41
N LEU A 694 26.10 18.19 -9.36
CA LEU A 694 25.04 17.19 -9.24
C LEU A 694 25.00 16.22 -10.43
N GLY A 695 25.24 16.74 -11.64
CA GLY A 695 25.30 15.96 -12.88
C GLY A 695 26.69 15.41 -13.24
N SER A 696 27.71 15.64 -12.40
CA SER A 696 29.10 15.33 -12.74
C SER A 696 29.36 13.82 -12.80
N PHE A 697 30.17 13.40 -13.79
CA PHE A 697 30.62 12.02 -13.93
C PHE A 697 31.85 11.77 -13.03
N SER A 698 31.61 11.41 -11.77
CA SER A 698 32.72 11.11 -10.83
C SER A 698 33.29 9.72 -11.06
N ALA A 699 34.61 9.57 -11.02
CA ALA A 699 35.25 8.26 -11.15
C ALA A 699 34.87 7.34 -9.97
N SER A 700 34.65 7.91 -8.78
CA SER A 700 34.13 7.19 -7.60
C SER A 700 32.75 6.56 -7.84
N ASP A 701 31.92 7.13 -8.72
CA ASP A 701 30.58 6.62 -9.02
C ASP A 701 30.62 5.38 -9.94
N PHE A 702 31.73 5.12 -10.63
CA PHE A 702 31.85 4.03 -11.61
C PHE A 702 32.95 3.02 -11.26
N ILE A 703 33.96 3.40 -10.48
CA ILE A 703 35.11 2.57 -10.14
C ILE A 703 35.34 2.61 -8.61
N PRO A 704 34.63 1.78 -7.83
CA PRO A 704 34.58 1.93 -6.36
C PRO A 704 35.92 1.89 -5.62
N TYR A 705 36.90 1.14 -6.13
CA TYR A 705 38.18 0.91 -5.42
C TYR A 705 39.21 2.03 -5.58
N VAL A 706 39.24 2.70 -6.75
CA VAL A 706 40.27 3.71 -7.08
C VAL A 706 39.67 5.05 -7.48
N GLY A 707 38.37 5.11 -7.74
CA GLY A 707 37.69 6.30 -8.26
C GLY A 707 37.80 7.50 -7.34
N ARG A 708 37.82 7.31 -6.01
CA ARG A 708 38.05 8.41 -5.06
C ARG A 708 39.44 9.04 -5.20
N ILE A 709 40.47 8.23 -5.47
CA ILE A 709 41.83 8.73 -5.69
C ILE A 709 41.88 9.50 -7.02
N ILE A 710 41.20 9.01 -8.05
CA ILE A 710 41.08 9.70 -9.34
C ILE A 710 40.40 11.05 -9.16
N ASP A 711 39.25 11.09 -8.47
CA ASP A 711 38.52 12.34 -8.21
C ASP A 711 39.33 13.34 -7.39
N LEU A 712 40.19 12.86 -6.50
CA LEU A 712 41.12 13.69 -5.74
C LEU A 712 42.22 14.27 -6.63
N LEU A 713 42.84 13.43 -7.48
CA LEU A 713 43.94 13.84 -8.38
C LEU A 713 43.46 14.75 -9.52
N THR A 714 42.23 14.56 -10.02
CA THR A 714 41.63 15.43 -11.04
C THR A 714 41.12 16.76 -10.45
N GLY A 715 41.10 16.89 -9.12
CA GLY A 715 40.56 18.05 -8.42
C GLY A 715 39.04 18.10 -8.37
N LEU A 716 38.33 17.11 -8.91
CA LEU A 716 36.87 17.05 -8.94
C LEU A 716 36.29 17.01 -7.52
N GLN A 717 36.91 16.26 -6.60
CA GLN A 717 36.48 16.23 -5.20
C GLN A 717 36.58 17.64 -4.56
N GLY A 718 37.70 18.34 -4.75
CA GLY A 718 37.87 19.70 -4.24
C GLY A 718 36.92 20.72 -4.87
N ARG A 719 36.55 20.52 -6.15
CA ARG A 719 35.52 21.30 -6.86
C ARG A 719 34.13 21.10 -6.23
N ARG A 720 33.74 19.84 -5.95
CA ARG A 720 32.49 19.51 -5.24
C ARG A 720 32.44 20.13 -3.83
N GLU A 721 33.50 19.99 -3.05
CA GLU A 721 33.60 20.56 -1.70
C GLU A 721 33.54 22.09 -1.69
N ARG A 722 34.03 22.75 -2.74
CA ARG A 722 33.90 24.20 -2.91
C ARG A 722 32.47 24.58 -3.27
N SER A 723 31.88 23.90 -4.24
CA SER A 723 30.49 24.14 -4.66
C SER A 723 29.50 23.97 -3.49
N MET A 724 29.67 22.91 -2.69
CA MET A 724 28.87 22.69 -1.48
C MET A 724 29.02 23.84 -0.47
N ARG A 725 30.24 24.32 -0.21
CA ARG A 725 30.47 25.46 0.69
C ARG A 725 29.87 26.76 0.18
N ASP A 726 30.00 27.02 -1.12
CA ASP A 726 29.45 28.23 -1.73
C ASP A 726 27.91 28.22 -1.71
N LEU A 727 27.32 27.04 -1.94
CA LEU A 727 25.87 26.83 -1.86
C LEU A 727 25.35 26.93 -0.42
N ASP A 728 26.07 26.37 0.55
CA ASP A 728 25.71 26.46 1.97
C ASP A 728 25.78 27.91 2.46
N ALA A 729 26.85 28.64 2.12
CA ALA A 729 27.00 30.05 2.43
C ALA A 729 25.93 30.92 1.74
N PHE A 730 25.46 30.51 0.56
CA PHE A 730 24.35 31.15 -0.11
C PHE A 730 23.05 30.97 0.67
N TYR A 731 22.71 29.75 1.11
CA TYR A 731 21.48 29.53 1.91
C TYR A 731 21.51 30.31 3.22
N GLU A 732 22.65 30.37 3.93
CA GLU A 732 22.73 31.18 5.15
C GLU A 732 22.50 32.66 4.89
N GLN A 733 23.06 33.22 3.81
CA GLN A 733 22.76 34.59 3.40
C GLN A 733 21.27 34.79 3.08
N MET A 734 20.63 33.81 2.44
CA MET A 734 19.20 33.88 2.12
C MET A 734 18.33 33.86 3.37
N PHE A 735 18.69 33.05 4.36
CA PHE A 735 18.01 33.03 5.65
C PHE A 735 18.16 34.35 6.42
N ASP A 736 19.33 34.96 6.38
CA ASP A 736 19.58 36.27 6.99
C ASP A 736 18.75 37.37 6.30
N LEU A 737 18.70 37.37 4.97
CA LEU A 737 17.90 38.33 4.19
C LEU A 737 16.40 38.16 4.43
N HIS A 738 15.92 36.92 4.46
CA HIS A 738 14.52 36.60 4.77
C HIS A 738 14.12 37.16 6.15
N LYS A 739 15.00 37.03 7.16
CA LYS A 739 14.77 37.60 8.50
C LYS A 739 14.70 39.13 8.51
N GLN A 740 15.45 39.81 7.64
CA GLN A 740 15.53 41.28 7.60
C GLN A 740 14.38 41.94 6.83
N LYS A 741 13.84 41.28 5.79
CA LYS A 741 12.87 41.87 4.85
C LYS A 741 11.41 41.45 5.09
N LYS A 742 11.12 40.84 6.24
CA LYS A 742 9.80 40.30 6.55
C LYS A 742 8.71 41.38 6.56
N GLU A 743 7.70 41.21 5.72
CA GLU A 743 6.40 41.87 5.87
C GLU A 743 5.52 41.05 6.83
N GLU A 744 4.78 41.71 7.73
CA GLU A 744 3.89 41.02 8.68
C GLU A 744 2.70 40.38 7.95
N GLY A 745 2.63 39.04 7.90
CA GLY A 745 1.40 38.30 7.58
C GLY A 745 1.46 37.28 6.43
N SER A 746 2.53 37.20 5.63
CA SER A 746 2.69 36.15 4.59
C SER A 746 3.69 35.08 5.03
N GLU A 747 3.28 33.80 4.99
CA GLU A 747 4.14 32.64 5.27
C GLU A 747 4.68 32.05 3.96
N ASP A 748 6.00 31.94 3.81
CA ASP A 748 6.67 31.28 2.69
C ASP A 748 7.20 29.87 3.03
N PHE A 749 7.92 29.23 2.09
CA PHE A 749 8.45 27.89 2.33
C PHE A 749 9.49 27.85 3.47
N VAL A 750 10.31 28.89 3.59
CA VAL A 750 11.30 28.98 4.67
C VAL A 750 10.61 29.16 6.02
N ASP A 751 9.59 30.02 6.12
CA ASP A 751 8.79 30.20 7.34
C ASP A 751 8.13 28.87 7.77
N LEU A 752 7.49 28.17 6.83
CA LEU A 752 6.86 26.86 7.08
C LEU A 752 7.89 25.84 7.58
N LEU A 753 9.02 25.69 6.89
CA LEU A 753 10.04 24.71 7.25
C LEU A 753 10.71 25.05 8.59
N LEU A 754 10.93 26.34 8.87
CA LEU A 754 11.44 26.82 10.16
C LEU A 754 10.43 26.63 11.29
N ARG A 755 9.13 26.77 11.02
CA ARG A 755 8.07 26.46 11.99
C ARG A 755 8.08 24.98 12.32
N LEU A 756 8.12 24.11 11.32
CA LEU A 756 8.18 22.65 11.52
C LEU A 756 9.45 22.23 12.28
N GLU A 757 10.58 22.91 12.06
CA GLU A 757 11.81 22.67 12.84
C GLU A 757 11.62 23.08 14.30
N LYS A 758 10.99 24.22 14.59
CA LYS A 758 10.67 24.66 15.96
C LYS A 758 9.65 23.76 16.67
N GLU A 759 8.72 23.18 15.93
CA GLU A 759 7.74 22.21 16.42
C GLU A 759 8.32 20.79 16.58
N GLU A 760 9.62 20.62 16.35
CA GLU A 760 10.33 19.35 16.40
C GLU A 760 9.69 18.26 15.51
N ALA A 761 9.19 18.65 14.33
CA ALA A 761 8.59 17.72 13.38
C ALA A 761 9.55 16.57 13.05
N VAL A 762 9.02 15.35 13.03
CA VAL A 762 9.80 14.13 12.77
C VAL A 762 9.63 13.69 11.32
N LEU A 763 10.73 13.45 10.63
CA LEU A 763 10.80 12.91 9.27
C LEU A 763 11.42 11.51 9.33
N GLY A 764 10.59 10.48 9.21
CA GLY A 764 11.03 9.10 9.44
C GLY A 764 11.39 8.87 10.91
N ASN A 765 12.68 8.67 11.20
CA ASN A 765 13.20 8.48 12.56
C ASN A 765 13.99 9.70 13.08
N ASP A 766 14.18 10.72 12.25
CA ASP A 766 15.02 11.89 12.55
C ASP A 766 14.18 13.15 12.74
N LYS A 767 14.61 14.03 13.65
CA LYS A 767 14.01 15.37 13.77
C LYS A 767 14.38 16.21 12.54
N LEU A 768 13.45 17.03 12.05
CA LEU A 768 13.73 18.04 11.04
C LEU A 768 14.81 19.00 11.59
N THR A 769 15.89 19.17 10.83
CA THR A 769 17.01 20.05 11.20
C THR A 769 17.29 21.05 10.09
N ARG A 770 18.08 22.06 10.41
CA ARG A 770 18.58 23.05 9.46
C ARG A 770 19.16 22.45 8.17
N ASN A 771 19.89 21.33 8.25
CA ASN A 771 20.44 20.67 7.05
C ASN A 771 19.35 20.04 6.18
N HIS A 772 18.31 19.48 6.78
CA HIS A 772 17.14 18.99 6.06
C HIS A 772 16.44 20.13 5.32
N ILE A 773 16.26 21.29 5.98
CA ILE A 773 15.67 22.48 5.36
C ILE A 773 16.50 22.92 4.16
N LYS A 774 17.83 23.05 4.31
CA LYS A 774 18.73 23.44 3.21
C LYS A 774 18.68 22.45 2.05
N ALA A 775 18.62 21.14 2.32
CA ALA A 775 18.52 20.12 1.29
C ALA A 775 17.19 20.16 0.53
N ILE A 776 16.06 20.38 1.22
CA ILE A 776 14.75 20.59 0.58
C ILE A 776 14.74 21.87 -0.27
N LEU A 777 15.28 22.97 0.25
CA LEU A 777 15.38 24.24 -0.47
C LEU A 777 16.32 24.15 -1.68
N MET A 778 17.34 23.29 -1.64
CA MET A 778 18.18 22.98 -2.78
C MET A 778 17.39 22.37 -3.93
N ASP A 779 16.54 21.38 -3.66
CA ASP A 779 15.66 20.82 -4.69
C ASP A 779 14.68 21.86 -5.23
N VAL A 780 14.07 22.67 -4.35
CA VAL A 780 13.14 23.74 -4.77
C VAL A 780 13.84 24.74 -5.69
N LEU A 781 15.04 25.19 -5.32
CA LEU A 781 15.78 26.20 -6.06
C LEU A 781 16.29 25.66 -7.39
N LEU A 782 17.13 24.62 -7.35
CA LEU A 782 17.85 24.13 -8.52
C LEU A 782 16.92 23.44 -9.53
N ALA A 783 15.95 22.64 -9.08
CA ALA A 783 15.02 21.98 -9.99
C ALA A 783 13.91 22.93 -10.48
N GLY A 784 13.47 23.88 -9.64
CA GLY A 784 12.38 24.80 -9.94
C GLY A 784 12.75 25.89 -10.96
N MET A 785 13.99 26.37 -10.96
CA MET A 785 14.42 27.49 -11.82
C MET A 785 14.65 27.08 -13.28
N ASP A 786 15.46 26.05 -13.52
CA ASP A 786 15.95 25.75 -14.88
C ASP A 786 14.91 25.01 -15.72
N THR A 787 14.17 24.07 -15.12
CA THR A 787 13.34 23.13 -15.90
C THR A 787 12.23 23.83 -16.69
N SER A 788 11.57 24.82 -16.07
CA SER A 788 10.51 25.60 -16.70
C SER A 788 11.07 26.57 -17.74
N ALA A 789 12.20 27.23 -17.46
CA ALA A 789 12.86 28.15 -18.40
C ALA A 789 13.35 27.44 -19.66
N ILE A 790 13.95 26.25 -19.49
CA ILE A 790 14.39 25.38 -20.58
C ILE A 790 13.20 24.97 -21.45
N THR A 791 12.11 24.52 -20.82
CA THR A 791 10.89 24.12 -21.56
C THR A 791 10.35 25.28 -22.38
N MET A 792 10.20 26.47 -21.79
CA MET A 792 9.71 27.66 -22.50
C MET A 792 10.66 28.07 -23.64
N THR A 793 11.97 27.94 -23.42
CA THR A 793 12.98 28.25 -24.45
C THR A 793 12.87 27.29 -25.64
N TRP A 794 12.78 25.97 -25.39
CA TRP A 794 12.60 24.98 -26.45
C TRP A 794 11.27 25.15 -27.18
N ALA A 795 10.19 25.47 -26.46
CA ALA A 795 8.90 25.78 -27.08
C ALA A 795 9.02 26.99 -28.01
N MET A 796 9.63 28.09 -27.56
CA MET A 796 9.84 29.28 -28.40
C MET A 796 10.77 29.02 -29.58
N ALA A 797 11.80 28.17 -29.43
CA ALA A 797 12.68 27.77 -30.52
C ALA A 797 11.91 26.99 -31.60
N GLU A 798 11.12 26.00 -31.19
CA GLU A 798 10.28 25.21 -32.10
C GLU A 798 9.21 26.06 -32.77
N LEU A 799 8.57 26.97 -32.04
CA LEU A 799 7.60 27.89 -32.63
C LEU A 799 8.26 28.84 -33.64
N ALA A 800 9.44 29.38 -33.33
CA ALA A 800 10.18 30.23 -34.26
C ALA A 800 10.61 29.46 -35.52
N LYS A 801 10.93 28.17 -35.38
CA LYS A 801 11.24 27.28 -36.49
C LYS A 801 10.02 26.84 -37.29
N ASN A 802 8.83 26.89 -36.68
CA ASN A 802 7.56 26.48 -37.29
C ASN A 802 6.54 27.64 -37.32
N PRO A 803 6.69 28.64 -38.22
CA PRO A 803 5.82 29.82 -38.27
C PRO A 803 4.32 29.51 -38.41
N ARG A 804 3.97 28.39 -39.06
CA ARG A 804 2.59 27.88 -39.14
C ARG A 804 2.00 27.63 -37.75
N VAL A 805 2.76 26.95 -36.90
CA VAL A 805 2.36 26.60 -35.54
C VAL A 805 2.33 27.83 -34.66
N MET A 806 3.37 28.68 -34.72
CA MET A 806 3.42 29.98 -34.03
C MET A 806 2.17 30.81 -34.29
N LYS A 807 1.81 31.04 -35.56
CA LYS A 807 0.60 31.81 -35.91
C LYS A 807 -0.67 31.17 -35.35
N LYS A 808 -0.78 29.84 -35.41
CA LYS A 808 -1.98 29.12 -34.94
C LYS A 808 -2.15 29.24 -33.42
N VAL A 809 -1.08 29.07 -32.64
CA VAL A 809 -1.17 29.21 -31.18
C VAL A 809 -1.42 30.66 -30.76
N GLN A 810 -0.77 31.64 -31.40
CA GLN A 810 -1.07 33.06 -31.14
C GLN A 810 -2.53 33.40 -31.47
N SER A 811 -3.06 32.85 -32.57
CA SER A 811 -4.46 33.05 -32.97
C SER A 811 -5.44 32.45 -31.95
N GLU A 812 -5.18 31.23 -31.46
CA GLU A 812 -5.98 30.64 -30.38
C GLU A 812 -6.00 31.56 -29.16
N ILE A 813 -4.82 31.90 -28.64
CA ILE A 813 -4.68 32.67 -27.39
C ILE A 813 -5.41 34.01 -27.51
N ARG A 814 -5.17 34.76 -28.59
CA ARG A 814 -5.80 36.07 -28.81
C ARG A 814 -7.32 35.96 -29.04
N SER A 815 -7.78 34.87 -29.68
CA SER A 815 -9.22 34.67 -29.92
C SER A 815 -10.02 34.27 -28.68
N GLN A 816 -9.41 33.51 -27.76
CA GLN A 816 -10.03 33.04 -26.52
C GLN A 816 -9.95 34.10 -25.42
N ILE A 817 -8.86 34.87 -25.39
CA ILE A 817 -8.59 35.91 -24.38
C ILE A 817 -8.81 37.29 -25.02
N LYS A 818 -10.06 37.58 -25.40
CA LYS A 818 -10.40 38.86 -26.07
C LYS A 818 -10.29 40.04 -25.11
N ASN A 819 -9.72 41.16 -25.58
CA ASN A 819 -9.77 42.48 -24.95
C ASN A 819 -9.30 42.55 -23.48
N LYS A 820 -8.44 41.62 -23.04
CA LYS A 820 -7.82 41.70 -21.72
C LYS A 820 -6.45 42.37 -21.82
N GLU A 821 -6.22 43.34 -20.95
CA GLU A 821 -4.89 43.94 -20.77
C GLU A 821 -3.91 42.93 -20.17
N ARG A 822 -4.40 41.91 -19.45
CA ARG A 822 -3.59 40.86 -18.79
C ARG A 822 -4.24 39.50 -18.87
N ILE A 823 -3.44 38.47 -19.13
CA ILE A 823 -3.85 37.07 -19.02
C ILE A 823 -3.86 36.70 -17.54
N SER A 824 -4.97 36.16 -17.03
CA SER A 824 -4.98 35.54 -15.70
C SER A 824 -4.65 34.05 -15.81
N PHE A 825 -4.17 33.46 -14.73
CA PHE A 825 -3.91 32.02 -14.65
C PHE A 825 -5.08 31.16 -15.12
N ASP A 826 -6.30 31.46 -14.66
CA ASP A 826 -7.52 30.73 -15.03
C ASP A 826 -7.87 30.81 -16.53
N ASP A 827 -7.30 31.77 -17.27
CA ASP A 827 -7.50 31.85 -18.72
C ASP A 827 -6.72 30.75 -19.45
N THR A 828 -5.61 30.27 -18.88
CA THR A 828 -4.75 29.25 -19.50
C THR A 828 -5.44 27.89 -19.62
N ASP A 829 -6.45 27.63 -18.79
CA ASP A 829 -7.21 26.38 -18.83
C ASP A 829 -7.92 26.14 -20.15
N LYS A 830 -8.28 27.24 -20.86
CA LYS A 830 -9.01 27.21 -22.13
C LYS A 830 -8.11 27.11 -23.37
N LEU A 831 -6.79 27.17 -23.20
CA LEU A 831 -5.81 27.22 -24.29
C LEU A 831 -5.36 25.82 -24.71
N GLU A 832 -6.25 25.09 -25.37
CA GLU A 832 -6.04 23.67 -25.68
C GLU A 832 -4.89 23.45 -26.68
N TYR A 833 -4.78 24.27 -27.72
CA TYR A 833 -3.68 24.17 -28.69
C TYR A 833 -2.34 24.59 -28.09
N LEU A 834 -2.30 25.58 -27.18
CA LEU A 834 -1.10 25.87 -26.39
C LEU A 834 -0.65 24.64 -25.58
N LYS A 835 -1.59 23.93 -24.93
CA LYS A 835 -1.29 22.69 -24.19
C LYS A 835 -0.72 21.61 -25.12
N MET A 836 -1.22 21.49 -26.36
CA MET A 836 -0.65 20.60 -27.37
C MET A 836 0.78 20.99 -27.78
N VAL A 837 1.06 22.29 -27.94
CA VAL A 837 2.41 22.81 -28.22
C VAL A 837 3.37 22.44 -27.08
N ILE A 838 2.94 22.57 -25.83
CA ILE A 838 3.74 22.22 -24.65
C ILE A 838 3.98 20.70 -24.59
N LYS A 839 2.95 19.88 -24.81
CA LYS A 839 3.09 18.41 -24.87
C LYS A 839 4.09 17.99 -25.97
N GLU A 840 4.02 18.60 -27.14
CA GLU A 840 4.95 18.31 -28.24
C GLU A 840 6.38 18.78 -27.94
N THR A 841 6.51 19.91 -27.25
CA THR A 841 7.81 20.39 -26.73
C THR A 841 8.39 19.39 -25.74
N TRP A 842 7.61 18.88 -24.79
CA TRP A 842 8.08 17.86 -23.84
C TRP A 842 8.43 16.53 -24.49
N ARG A 843 7.73 16.15 -25.56
CA ARG A 843 8.01 14.92 -26.32
C ARG A 843 9.37 15.01 -27.02
N LEU A 844 9.64 16.13 -27.68
CA LEU A 844 10.88 16.34 -28.45
C LEU A 844 12.04 16.81 -27.58
N HIS A 845 11.79 17.64 -26.58
CA HIS A 845 12.83 18.29 -25.77
C HIS A 845 12.58 18.05 -24.27
N PRO A 846 12.58 16.78 -23.80
CA PRO A 846 12.44 16.50 -22.39
C PRO A 846 13.66 17.05 -21.64
N THR A 847 13.43 17.95 -20.68
CA THR A 847 14.51 18.64 -19.96
C THR A 847 15.47 17.67 -19.26
N THR A 848 14.98 16.52 -18.79
CA THR A 848 15.80 15.45 -18.18
C THR A 848 15.69 14.16 -19.01
N PRO A 849 16.45 14.03 -20.11
CA PRO A 849 16.22 12.98 -21.11
C PRO A 849 16.46 11.54 -20.63
N LEU A 850 17.22 11.35 -19.54
CA LEU A 850 17.45 10.05 -18.89
C LEU A 850 16.70 9.88 -17.56
N LEU A 851 15.90 10.87 -17.17
CA LEU A 851 15.39 11.06 -15.81
C LEU A 851 16.51 11.01 -14.75
N ILE A 852 16.14 11.13 -13.47
CA ILE A 852 17.07 10.87 -12.37
C ILE A 852 17.21 9.35 -12.21
N PRO A 853 18.45 8.81 -12.09
CA PRO A 853 18.70 7.37 -12.08
C PRO A 853 18.04 6.67 -10.90
N ARG A 854 17.66 5.43 -11.13
CA ARG A 854 17.02 4.54 -10.17
C ARG A 854 17.97 3.41 -9.78
N GLU A 855 17.76 2.79 -8.63
CA GLU A 855 18.56 1.64 -8.17
C GLU A 855 17.62 0.49 -7.78
N ALA A 856 17.93 -0.71 -8.30
CA ALA A 856 17.23 -1.94 -7.95
C ALA A 856 17.47 -2.30 -6.47
N MET A 857 16.40 -2.32 -5.68
CA MET A 857 16.38 -2.75 -4.28
C MET A 857 16.20 -4.26 -4.12
N SER A 858 15.64 -4.92 -5.12
CA SER A 858 15.50 -6.37 -5.21
C SER A 858 15.62 -6.83 -6.66
N GLU A 859 15.86 -8.12 -6.87
CA GLU A 859 15.87 -8.69 -8.23
C GLU A 859 14.47 -8.68 -8.83
N PHE A 860 14.35 -8.26 -10.09
CA PHE A 860 13.09 -8.23 -10.84
C PHE A 860 13.35 -8.45 -12.33
N GLU A 861 12.29 -8.61 -13.13
CA GLU A 861 12.40 -8.85 -14.57
C GLU A 861 11.85 -7.68 -15.38
N ILE A 862 12.55 -7.27 -16.44
CA ILE A 862 12.02 -6.36 -17.47
C ILE A 862 12.14 -7.05 -18.81
N ASN A 863 11.02 -7.22 -19.52
CA ASN A 863 10.95 -7.76 -20.87
C ASN A 863 11.70 -9.09 -21.05
N GLY A 864 11.53 -10.05 -20.14
CA GLY A 864 12.22 -11.35 -20.23
C GLY A 864 13.64 -11.38 -19.63
N TYR A 865 14.16 -10.24 -19.16
CA TYR A 865 15.53 -10.11 -18.66
C TYR A 865 15.59 -9.86 -17.16
N THR A 866 16.43 -10.64 -16.48
CA THR A 866 16.65 -10.49 -15.03
C THR A 866 17.51 -9.27 -14.75
N ILE A 867 17.03 -8.40 -13.87
CA ILE A 867 17.72 -7.21 -13.36
C ILE A 867 18.14 -7.48 -11.91
N PRO A 868 19.43 -7.69 -11.63
CA PRO A 868 19.91 -7.97 -10.28
C PRO A 868 19.77 -6.76 -9.33
N VAL A 869 19.72 -7.04 -8.03
CA VAL A 869 19.83 -6.01 -6.98
C VAL A 869 21.07 -5.13 -7.17
N LYS A 870 20.99 -3.86 -6.77
CA LYS A 870 22.01 -2.81 -6.96
C LYS A 870 22.32 -2.44 -8.41
N THR A 871 21.57 -2.96 -9.38
CA THR A 871 21.66 -2.48 -10.76
C THR A 871 21.05 -1.09 -10.88
N ARG A 872 21.79 -0.16 -11.49
CA ARG A 872 21.28 1.18 -11.82
C ARG A 872 20.30 1.08 -12.98
N LEU A 873 19.28 1.92 -12.99
CA LEU A 873 18.27 1.97 -14.03
C LEU A 873 18.12 3.40 -14.54
N HIS A 874 18.30 3.59 -15.85
CA HIS A 874 17.96 4.84 -16.54
C HIS A 874 16.81 4.62 -17.49
N VAL A 875 15.87 5.58 -17.53
CA VAL A 875 14.77 5.59 -18.48
C VAL A 875 15.03 6.69 -19.48
N ASN A 876 15.31 6.31 -20.73
CA ASN A 876 15.62 7.23 -21.81
C ASN A 876 14.31 7.78 -22.41
N VAL A 877 13.73 8.79 -21.77
CA VAL A 877 12.47 9.40 -22.22
C VAL A 877 12.64 10.16 -23.53
N TRP A 878 13.85 10.61 -23.87
CA TRP A 878 14.17 11.17 -25.19
C TRP A 878 14.02 10.12 -26.29
N ALA A 879 14.45 8.88 -26.05
CA ALA A 879 14.24 7.76 -26.96
C ALA A 879 12.76 7.41 -27.13
N ILE A 880 12.01 7.36 -26.01
CA ILE A 880 10.58 7.04 -26.00
C ILE A 880 9.78 8.09 -26.78
N GLY A 881 10.08 9.37 -26.58
CA GLY A 881 9.45 10.48 -27.30
C GLY A 881 9.69 10.42 -28.81
N ARG A 882 10.74 9.72 -29.27
CA ARG A 882 11.12 9.59 -30.69
C ARG A 882 10.93 8.18 -31.26
N ASP A 883 10.17 7.33 -30.58
CA ASP A 883 9.97 5.96 -31.04
C ASP A 883 9.00 5.91 -32.23
N PRO A 884 9.42 5.50 -33.45
CA PRO A 884 8.54 5.48 -34.62
C PRO A 884 7.39 4.47 -34.50
N ASP A 885 7.54 3.46 -33.62
CA ASP A 885 6.47 2.49 -33.34
C ASP A 885 5.33 3.12 -32.50
N THR A 886 5.64 4.20 -31.77
CA THR A 886 4.69 4.93 -30.92
C THR A 886 4.19 6.22 -31.60
N TRP A 887 5.10 6.95 -32.26
CA TRP A 887 4.85 8.30 -32.79
C TRP A 887 5.05 8.33 -34.30
N LYS A 888 3.99 8.68 -35.04
CA LYS A 888 4.09 8.96 -36.48
C LYS A 888 4.94 10.21 -36.72
N ASP A 889 5.89 10.14 -37.65
CA ASP A 889 6.83 11.22 -37.98
C ASP A 889 7.50 11.79 -36.72
N PRO A 890 8.27 10.97 -35.96
CA PRO A 890 8.68 11.29 -34.59
C PRO A 890 9.61 12.50 -34.48
N GLU A 891 10.33 12.87 -35.52
CA GLU A 891 11.24 14.04 -35.50
C GLU A 891 10.53 15.35 -35.87
N VAL A 892 9.28 15.30 -36.32
CA VAL A 892 8.53 16.49 -36.74
C VAL A 892 7.79 17.09 -35.55
N PHE A 893 7.98 18.39 -35.32
CA PHE A 893 7.21 19.18 -34.36
C PHE A 893 5.78 19.38 -34.86
N LEU A 894 4.86 18.52 -34.40
CA LEU A 894 3.46 18.48 -34.85
C LEU A 894 2.51 18.43 -33.64
N PRO A 895 2.15 19.58 -33.04
CA PRO A 895 1.20 19.63 -31.91
C PRO A 895 -0.15 18.98 -32.21
N GLU A 896 -0.62 19.04 -33.47
CA GLU A 896 -1.89 18.43 -33.88
C GLU A 896 -1.98 16.92 -33.63
N ARG A 897 -0.86 16.21 -33.37
CA ARG A 897 -0.90 14.79 -32.99
C ARG A 897 -1.65 14.52 -31.68
N PHE A 898 -1.91 15.55 -30.88
CA PHE A 898 -2.64 15.47 -29.62
C PHE A 898 -4.12 15.85 -29.72
N THR A 899 -4.65 16.19 -30.90
CA THR A 899 -6.04 16.69 -31.07
C THR A 899 -7.13 15.71 -30.60
N ASP A 900 -6.95 14.41 -30.82
CA ASP A 900 -7.90 13.36 -30.43
C ASP A 900 -7.26 12.31 -29.50
N ASN A 901 -6.24 12.71 -28.74
CA ASN A 901 -5.48 11.79 -27.90
C ASN A 901 -5.47 12.25 -26.43
N ASN A 902 -5.86 11.33 -25.53
CA ASN A 902 -5.89 11.56 -24.08
C ASN A 902 -4.51 11.47 -23.40
N ILE A 903 -3.42 11.31 -24.15
CA ILE A 903 -2.05 11.32 -23.59
C ILE A 903 -1.81 12.62 -22.81
N ASP A 904 -1.38 12.44 -21.56
CA ASP A 904 -0.96 13.50 -20.66
C ASP A 904 0.48 13.31 -20.17
N ALA A 905 1.05 14.37 -19.60
CA ALA A 905 2.39 14.37 -19.04
C ALA A 905 2.38 14.03 -17.53
N LYS A 906 1.27 13.54 -16.98
CA LYS A 906 1.10 13.25 -15.54
C LYS A 906 1.60 11.86 -15.16
N GLY A 907 2.46 11.28 -16.01
CA GLY A 907 3.12 9.97 -15.94
C GLY A 907 2.21 8.77 -15.68
N GLN A 908 0.98 8.84 -16.20
CA GLN A 908 0.13 7.66 -16.40
C GLN A 908 0.26 7.10 -17.82
N HIS A 909 0.66 7.96 -18.77
CA HIS A 909 0.92 7.64 -20.18
C HIS A 909 2.43 7.50 -20.39
N PHE A 910 2.91 6.29 -20.65
CA PHE A 910 4.35 5.99 -20.70
C PHE A 910 5.00 6.38 -22.03
N GLU A 911 4.20 6.85 -22.98
CA GLU A 911 4.61 7.45 -24.24
C GLU A 911 5.14 8.88 -24.05
N LEU A 912 4.71 9.59 -22.98
CA LEU A 912 5.09 10.97 -22.67
C LEU A 912 5.43 11.13 -21.18
N LEU A 913 6.73 11.09 -20.84
CA LEU A 913 7.22 11.05 -19.45
C LEU A 913 8.17 12.22 -19.07
N PRO A 914 7.87 13.50 -19.39
CA PRO A 914 8.77 14.62 -19.08
C PRO A 914 8.97 14.83 -17.57
N PHE A 915 8.02 14.38 -16.74
CA PHE A 915 8.06 14.44 -15.28
C PHE A 915 8.36 13.07 -14.61
N GLY A 916 8.73 12.07 -15.41
CA GLY A 916 8.90 10.68 -14.97
C GLY A 916 7.59 9.98 -14.61
N GLY A 917 7.70 8.88 -13.86
CA GLY A 917 6.60 7.98 -13.50
C GLY A 917 6.81 7.32 -12.13
N GLY A 918 5.74 6.76 -11.57
CA GLY A 918 5.77 6.02 -10.30
C GLY A 918 6.01 6.89 -9.07
N ARG A 919 6.51 6.28 -7.98
CA ARG A 919 6.77 6.96 -6.70
C ARG A 919 7.73 8.15 -6.82
N ARG A 920 8.66 8.11 -7.77
CA ARG A 920 9.68 9.17 -7.98
C ARG A 920 9.29 10.20 -9.04
N MET A 921 8.03 10.28 -9.44
CA MET A 921 7.51 11.35 -10.31
C MET A 921 7.83 12.74 -9.73
N CYS A 922 7.98 13.76 -10.56
CA CYS A 922 8.17 15.14 -10.10
C CYS A 922 7.09 15.55 -9.05
N PRO A 923 7.46 16.01 -7.84
CA PRO A 923 6.49 16.47 -6.85
C PRO A 923 5.81 17.78 -7.24
N ALA A 924 6.51 18.62 -8.01
CA ALA A 924 6.08 19.96 -8.43
C ALA A 924 5.43 19.97 -9.82
N VAL A 925 4.86 18.84 -10.30
CA VAL A 925 4.30 18.72 -11.65
C VAL A 925 3.26 19.81 -11.96
N TYR A 926 2.40 20.16 -10.99
CA TYR A 926 1.41 21.21 -11.14
C TYR A 926 2.05 22.59 -11.22
N MET A 927 2.96 22.93 -10.30
CA MET A 927 3.66 24.22 -10.29
C MET A 927 4.48 24.45 -11.57
N GLY A 928 5.21 23.43 -12.06
CA GLY A 928 6.01 23.53 -13.28
C GLY A 928 5.16 23.66 -14.54
N THR A 929 4.10 22.84 -14.68
CA THR A 929 3.19 22.91 -15.83
C THR A 929 2.54 24.29 -15.94
N THR A 930 2.02 24.79 -14.81
CA THR A 930 1.35 26.09 -14.74
C THR A 930 2.28 27.25 -15.04
N MET A 931 3.55 27.18 -14.61
CA MET A 931 4.55 28.20 -14.91
C MET A 931 4.86 28.28 -16.42
N VAL A 932 4.98 27.12 -17.09
CA VAL A 932 5.24 27.05 -18.54
C VAL A 932 4.03 27.54 -19.34
N GLU A 933 2.82 27.07 -18.99
CA GLU A 933 1.58 27.49 -19.64
C GLU A 933 1.38 29.01 -19.51
N PHE A 934 1.50 29.54 -18.29
CA PHE A 934 1.30 30.96 -18.03
C PHE A 934 2.36 31.85 -18.68
N GLY A 935 3.64 31.45 -18.62
CA GLY A 935 4.74 32.19 -19.25
C GLY A 935 4.60 32.26 -20.77
N LEU A 936 4.36 31.12 -21.44
CA LEU A 936 4.19 31.07 -22.88
C LEU A 936 2.93 31.80 -23.35
N ALA A 937 1.81 31.65 -22.63
CA ALA A 937 0.57 32.36 -22.97
C ALA A 937 0.80 33.88 -23.04
N ASN A 938 1.47 34.46 -22.03
CA ASN A 938 1.74 35.90 -21.98
C ASN A 938 2.69 36.35 -23.11
N LEU A 939 3.76 35.60 -23.39
CA LEU A 939 4.70 35.94 -24.46
C LEU A 939 4.05 35.89 -25.85
N LEU A 940 3.18 34.91 -26.09
CA LEU A 940 2.53 34.70 -27.38
C LEU A 940 1.31 35.62 -27.59
N TYR A 941 0.63 36.01 -26.51
CA TYR A 941 -0.46 36.97 -26.57
C TYR A 941 0.03 38.37 -26.91
N HIS A 942 1.02 38.88 -26.16
CA HIS A 942 1.46 40.27 -26.24
C HIS A 942 2.41 40.58 -27.41
N PHE A 943 3.11 39.58 -27.94
CA PHE A 943 4.15 39.81 -28.95
C PHE A 943 4.02 38.89 -30.15
N ASP A 944 4.36 39.44 -31.31
CA ASP A 944 4.82 38.69 -32.47
C ASP A 944 6.35 38.57 -32.42
N TRP A 945 6.86 37.44 -32.86
CA TRP A 945 8.27 37.09 -32.73
C TRP A 945 8.90 36.94 -34.11
N LYS A 946 10.04 37.62 -34.31
CA LYS A 946 10.81 37.59 -35.56
C LYS A 946 12.24 37.14 -35.28
N LEU A 947 12.89 36.64 -36.33
CA LEU A 947 14.32 36.37 -36.28
C LEU A 947 15.10 37.68 -36.45
N PRO A 948 16.33 37.77 -35.90
CA PRO A 948 17.24 38.87 -36.16
C PRO A 948 17.48 39.11 -37.65
N GLU A 949 17.85 40.34 -38.02
CA GLU A 949 18.08 40.70 -39.42
C GLU A 949 19.16 39.81 -40.05
N GLY A 950 18.88 39.30 -41.26
CA GLY A 950 19.77 38.40 -41.99
C GLY A 950 19.62 36.90 -41.64
N MET A 951 18.88 36.56 -40.57
CA MET A 951 18.68 35.18 -40.14
C MET A 951 17.42 34.56 -40.75
N LYS A 952 17.53 33.33 -41.26
CA LYS A 952 16.43 32.50 -41.77
C LYS A 952 16.02 31.44 -40.75
N VAL A 953 14.86 30.84 -40.97
CA VAL A 953 14.33 29.75 -40.13
C VAL A 953 15.29 28.57 -40.01
N ASP A 954 15.98 28.22 -41.10
CA ASP A 954 16.95 27.12 -41.11
C ASP A 954 18.23 27.42 -40.33
N ASP A 955 18.50 28.71 -40.05
CA ASP A 955 19.67 29.14 -39.25
C ASP A 955 19.43 28.98 -37.74
N ILE A 956 18.20 28.66 -37.31
CA ILE A 956 17.91 28.39 -35.91
C ILE A 956 18.56 27.06 -35.52
N ASP A 957 19.68 27.18 -34.82
CA ASP A 957 20.35 26.04 -34.21
C ASP A 957 19.42 25.30 -33.25
N MET A 958 19.39 23.97 -33.32
CA MET A 958 18.60 23.11 -32.42
C MET A 958 19.51 22.13 -31.66
N GLU A 959 20.82 22.40 -31.60
CA GLU A 959 21.77 21.58 -30.85
C GLU A 959 21.53 21.65 -29.34
N GLU A 960 21.76 20.51 -28.69
CA GLU A 960 21.61 20.31 -27.25
C GLU A 960 22.96 20.51 -26.54
N ALA A 961 22.95 21.18 -25.39
CA ALA A 961 24.08 21.23 -24.46
C ALA A 961 24.00 20.08 -23.45
N PRO A 962 25.14 19.45 -23.12
CA PRO A 962 25.17 18.35 -22.17
C PRO A 962 24.96 18.82 -20.72
N GLY A 963 24.30 18.00 -19.90
CA GLY A 963 24.08 18.29 -18.48
C GLY A 963 23.06 17.35 -17.83
N LEU A 964 22.82 17.55 -16.53
CA LEU A 964 21.72 16.91 -15.81
C LEU A 964 20.36 17.32 -16.42
N THR A 965 20.25 18.60 -16.78
CA THR A 965 19.20 19.16 -17.63
C THR A 965 19.79 19.52 -18.99
N VAL A 966 19.04 19.25 -20.06
CA VAL A 966 19.49 19.52 -21.44
C VAL A 966 19.00 20.90 -21.89
N ASN A 967 19.94 21.82 -21.96
CA ASN A 967 19.74 23.17 -22.44
C ASN A 967 19.90 23.23 -23.97
N LYS A 968 19.40 24.30 -24.57
CA LYS A 968 19.79 24.66 -25.93
C LYS A 968 21.25 25.11 -25.93
N LYS A 969 22.07 24.59 -26.85
CA LYS A 969 23.52 24.85 -26.88
C LYS A 969 23.84 26.31 -27.17
N ASN A 970 23.23 26.87 -28.22
CA ASN A 970 23.36 28.29 -28.54
C ASN A 970 22.12 29.05 -28.09
N GLU A 971 22.31 30.26 -27.58
CA GLU A 971 21.22 31.10 -27.08
C GLU A 971 20.18 31.38 -28.18
N LEU A 972 18.89 31.32 -27.82
CA LEU A 972 17.77 31.69 -28.67
C LEU A 972 17.59 33.21 -28.62
N ILE A 973 17.88 33.87 -29.73
CA ILE A 973 17.74 35.32 -29.88
C ILE A 973 16.58 35.61 -30.83
N LEU A 974 15.56 36.33 -30.35
CA LEU A 974 14.40 36.75 -31.15
C LEU A 974 14.15 38.25 -31.00
N VAL A 975 13.51 38.85 -32.00
CA VAL A 975 13.09 40.26 -31.98
C VAL A 975 11.57 40.32 -31.71
N PRO A 976 11.13 40.85 -30.55
CA PRO A 976 9.73 41.00 -30.25
C PRO A 976 9.13 42.20 -31.02
N THR A 977 7.89 42.08 -31.44
CA THR A 977 7.06 43.18 -31.96
C THR A 977 5.76 43.17 -31.16
N LYS A 978 5.40 44.30 -30.54
CA LYS A 978 4.17 44.38 -29.75
C LYS A 978 2.94 44.13 -30.65
N PHE A 979 2.09 43.20 -30.25
CA PHE A 979 0.81 42.98 -30.92
C PHE A 979 -0.13 44.13 -30.55
N LEU A 980 -0.62 44.83 -31.57
CA LEU A 980 -1.66 45.84 -31.44
C LEU A 980 -2.89 45.24 -32.13
N ASP A 981 -3.98 45.07 -31.38
CA ASP A 981 -5.23 44.57 -31.95
C ASP A 981 -5.67 45.55 -33.06
N PRO A 982 -5.83 45.09 -34.33
CA PRO A 982 -6.09 45.97 -35.47
C PRO A 982 -7.39 46.78 -35.40
#